data_AF-A0A8J5MA79-F1
#
_entry.id   AF-A0A8J5MA79-F1
#
_cell.length_a   1.000
_cell.length_b   1.000
_cell.length_c   1.000
_cell.angle_alpha   90.00
_cell.angle_beta   90.00
_cell.angle_gamma   90.00
#
_symmetry.space_group_name_H-M   'P 1'
#
loop_
_entity.id
_entity.type
_entity.pdbx_description
1 polymer ?
#
loop_
_entity_poly.entity_id
_entity_poly.type
_entity_poly.pdbx_seq_one_letter_code
_entity_poly.pdbx_strand_id
1 'polypeptide(L)'
;METAAKAFEQHVALDEGVLATSAPLEIGQLDRVILQVSEGLAGYPDLSQKTYELRTQLVEKKAIGAAGAIEGVLDLLKANEKALEYFKGSIVGGAEGKRPKAEKSEKDEKEITAPPLRAALAEETKYESEEAKNRAINPTYTIPTQWEHLYFKQVEVINVNNRLAKEKIQAKRFAGEPFLLEGHTGWLKFADGWIKPDGTLDAAAFLNGIHDVKVPVLERNYEERNPIKTHLPLSYYVKNYWEHGKSDYYLHQWQFPLDPKAGPLLCYKSEELPVLGDNLLLYWLDAVRGDNPLQYLFMGQKSTRSRMHLDPGGLGITIAPIIGTKRVTMLHREAAKLDSVHESVNFHDVDLDQMPQLAFLPAWRVDVKPGQILYMPEGTLHACENVTACLSYHRFHVDSVNLTGFLRSFLAQDSPTINHAEILWNAAHDVMSAMEEIYHANNQVLGNEVVTLRKLDTLRGLRHACRMLSLEQVLPTEDSWDWKKLLDDIDHLLVRIDSSAKLNKKKNSTHESTFTKAMAALNGEEAAEAKQIIKAAASKKKLAKTKAQTTAANTHWDSLNLKVGDVIGVQVFEKRNRAEVLKVVHDKILVQIHYSDWESIYDEFLPVSSLYQRKKGKKVALKKTPEVHETVMARWGSKGDLYNAIVLKVIRTNACYVHYLKYEKDWDQWILPGHIFRKYNNA
;
A
#
# COMPACT_ATOMS: atom_id res chain seq x y z
N MET A 1 -5.50 28.71 -8.08
CA MET A 1 -6.48 29.65 -7.50
C MET A 1 -7.63 28.94 -6.78
N GLU A 2 -8.30 27.94 -7.37
CA GLU A 2 -9.36 27.16 -6.67
C GLU A 2 -8.84 26.43 -5.41
N THR A 3 -7.62 25.90 -5.45
CA THR A 3 -6.93 25.29 -4.29
C THR A 3 -6.65 26.29 -3.16
N ALA A 4 -6.35 27.54 -3.51
CA ALA A 4 -6.08 28.61 -2.55
C ALA A 4 -7.37 29.08 -1.87
N ALA A 5 -8.47 29.18 -2.63
CA ALA A 5 -9.78 29.52 -2.09
C ALA A 5 -10.29 28.46 -1.10
N LYS A 6 -10.15 27.17 -1.41
CA LYS A 6 -10.57 26.07 -0.52
C LYS A 6 -9.77 25.98 0.77
N ALA A 7 -8.46 26.26 0.74
CA ALA A 7 -7.65 26.29 1.95
C ALA A 7 -7.92 27.56 2.79
N PHE A 8 -8.28 28.67 2.14
CA PHE A 8 -8.74 29.88 2.81
C PHE A 8 -10.11 29.66 3.49
N GLU A 9 -11.05 28.98 2.84
CA GLU A 9 -12.37 28.60 3.40
C GLU A 9 -12.29 27.69 4.63
N GLN A 10 -11.32 26.78 4.70
CA GLN A 10 -11.13 25.89 5.85
C GLN A 10 -10.74 26.64 7.14
N HIS A 11 -10.23 27.86 7.02
CA HIS A 11 -9.60 28.59 8.13
C HIS A 11 -10.18 29.99 8.36
N VAL A 12 -10.91 30.56 7.39
CA VAL A 12 -11.43 31.94 7.45
C VAL A 12 -12.87 31.99 6.94
N ALA A 13 -13.79 32.47 7.78
CA ALA A 13 -15.19 32.73 7.43
C ALA A 13 -15.39 34.22 7.07
N LEU A 14 -16.29 34.50 6.13
CA LEU A 14 -16.74 35.86 5.84
C LEU A 14 -18.06 36.08 6.58
N ASP A 15 -18.05 36.93 7.61
CA ASP A 15 -19.25 37.33 8.35
C ASP A 15 -19.45 38.84 8.16
N GLU A 16 -20.61 39.24 7.62
CA GLU A 16 -20.98 40.64 7.33
C GLU A 16 -19.91 41.49 6.61
N GLY A 17 -19.08 40.89 5.76
CA GLY A 17 -18.02 41.61 5.02
C GLY A 17 -16.70 41.78 5.81
N VAL A 18 -16.57 41.09 6.95
CA VAL A 18 -15.38 40.98 7.77
C VAL A 18 -14.84 39.55 7.68
N LEU A 19 -13.52 39.40 7.52
CA LEU A 19 -12.86 38.09 7.63
C LEU A 19 -12.74 37.74 9.11
N ALA A 20 -13.54 36.79 9.57
CA ALA A 20 -13.51 36.26 10.92
C ALA A 20 -12.89 34.85 10.91
N THR A 21 -11.98 34.58 11.84
CA THR A 21 -11.51 33.22 12.11
C THR A 21 -12.34 32.68 13.27
N SER A 22 -12.81 31.43 13.19
CA SER A 22 -13.64 30.83 14.26
C SER A 22 -12.84 30.52 15.54
N ALA A 23 -11.51 30.62 15.48
CA ALA A 23 -10.55 30.53 16.58
C ALA A 23 -9.25 31.27 16.17
N PRO A 24 -8.41 31.75 17.11
CA PRO A 24 -7.12 32.36 16.77
C PRO A 24 -6.26 31.34 16.01
N LEU A 25 -6.05 31.58 14.71
CA LEU A 25 -5.19 30.74 13.87
C LEU A 25 -3.76 30.76 14.39
N GLU A 26 -3.15 29.58 14.50
CA GLU A 26 -1.72 29.50 14.76
C GLU A 26 -0.93 30.12 13.60
N ILE A 27 0.20 30.77 13.91
CA ILE A 27 1.00 31.51 12.91
C ILE A 27 1.39 30.62 11.72
N GLY A 28 1.65 29.32 11.96
CA GLY A 28 2.01 28.38 10.91
C GLY A 28 0.84 28.01 9.97
N GLN A 29 -0.40 28.04 10.44
CA GLN A 29 -1.58 27.85 9.58
C GLN A 29 -1.82 29.11 8.74
N LEU A 30 -1.74 30.28 9.39
CA LEU A 30 -1.89 31.56 8.71
C LEU A 30 -0.79 31.80 7.66
N ASP A 31 0.44 31.33 7.91
CA ASP A 31 1.53 31.36 6.93
C ASP A 31 1.16 30.63 5.63
N ARG A 32 0.64 29.40 5.76
CA ARG A 32 0.20 28.58 4.60
C ARG A 32 -0.92 29.26 3.84
N VAL A 33 -1.90 29.83 4.55
CA VAL A 33 -3.03 30.56 3.95
C VAL A 33 -2.52 31.78 3.16
N ILE A 34 -1.64 32.61 3.72
CA ILE A 34 -1.09 33.78 3.03
C ILE A 34 -0.26 33.37 1.80
N LEU A 35 0.54 32.30 1.91
CA LEU A 35 1.32 31.77 0.80
C LEU A 35 0.43 31.31 -0.36
N GLN A 36 -0.63 30.57 -0.06
CA GLN A 36 -1.60 30.11 -1.06
C GLN A 36 -2.38 31.27 -1.70
N VAL A 37 -2.71 32.31 -0.93
CA VAL A 37 -3.30 33.55 -1.48
C VAL A 37 -2.32 34.23 -2.44
N SER A 38 -1.03 34.36 -2.08
CA SER A 38 0.01 34.94 -2.94
C SER A 38 0.20 34.15 -4.24
N GLU A 39 0.17 32.82 -4.19
CA GLU A 39 0.22 31.93 -5.36
C GLU A 39 -1.05 32.03 -6.22
N GLY A 40 -2.22 32.15 -5.58
CA GLY A 40 -3.48 32.42 -6.26
C GLY A 40 -3.45 33.75 -7.02
N LEU A 41 -2.76 34.75 -6.47
CA LEU A 41 -2.58 36.06 -7.08
C LEU A 41 -1.41 36.12 -8.07
N ALA A 42 -0.82 35.00 -8.52
CA ALA A 42 0.30 34.99 -9.48
C ALA A 42 -0.01 35.70 -10.81
N GLY A 43 -1.29 35.79 -11.21
CA GLY A 43 -1.74 36.60 -12.35
C GLY A 43 -1.77 38.12 -12.11
N TYR A 44 -1.51 38.56 -10.87
CA TYR A 44 -1.47 39.94 -10.41
C TYR A 44 -0.17 40.18 -9.61
N PRO A 45 0.99 40.34 -10.28
CA PRO A 45 2.31 40.33 -9.64
C PRO A 45 2.45 41.31 -8.46
N ASP A 46 1.90 42.51 -8.59
CA ASP A 46 1.96 43.53 -7.54
C ASP A 46 1.19 43.12 -6.26
N LEU A 47 0.08 42.39 -6.40
CA LEU A 47 -0.70 41.90 -5.27
C LEU A 47 -0.09 40.65 -4.65
N SER A 48 0.44 39.74 -5.47
CA SER A 48 1.17 38.56 -5.03
C SER A 48 2.41 38.98 -4.20
N GLN A 49 3.16 39.97 -4.68
CA GLN A 49 4.31 40.56 -3.98
C GLN A 49 3.92 41.20 -2.64
N LYS A 50 2.87 42.05 -2.61
CA LYS A 50 2.39 42.66 -1.36
C LYS A 50 1.87 41.62 -0.36
N THR A 51 1.27 40.54 -0.84
CA THR A 51 0.83 39.42 0.01
C THR A 51 2.03 38.68 0.59
N TYR A 52 3.11 38.51 -0.19
CA TYR A 52 4.37 37.94 0.30
C TYR A 52 5.05 38.85 1.33
N GLU A 53 4.98 40.17 1.18
CA GLU A 53 5.48 41.13 2.16
C GLU A 53 4.72 41.05 3.50
N LEU A 54 3.41 40.83 3.48
CA LEU A 54 2.62 40.56 4.69
C LEU A 54 3.06 39.25 5.37
N ARG A 55 3.32 38.19 4.58
CA ARG A 55 3.88 36.93 5.07
C ARG A 55 5.22 37.16 5.78
N THR A 56 6.15 37.87 5.13
CA THR A 56 7.45 38.21 5.71
C THR A 56 7.31 39.04 6.99
N GLN A 57 6.35 39.98 7.04
CA GLN A 57 6.07 40.75 8.26
C GLN A 57 5.51 39.89 9.40
N LEU A 58 4.68 38.90 9.10
CA LEU A 58 4.09 37.98 10.07
C LEU A 58 5.12 36.95 10.60
N VAL A 59 5.80 36.25 9.71
CA VAL A 59 6.58 35.04 10.04
C VAL A 59 8.04 35.35 10.32
N GLU A 60 8.69 36.13 9.45
CA GLU A 60 10.13 36.37 9.52
C GLU A 60 10.45 37.54 10.46
N LYS A 61 9.77 38.67 10.26
CA LYS A 61 10.01 39.91 11.04
C LYS A 61 9.20 39.98 12.32
N LYS A 62 8.11 39.20 12.43
CA LYS A 62 7.13 39.24 13.55
C LYS A 62 6.67 40.66 13.89
N ALA A 63 6.58 41.51 12.87
CA ALA A 63 6.24 42.93 12.97
C ALA A 63 4.73 43.15 13.07
N ILE A 64 3.93 42.19 12.60
CA ILE A 64 2.47 42.18 12.69
C ILE A 64 2.00 40.85 13.30
N GLY A 65 0.93 40.90 14.08
CA GLY A 65 0.25 39.71 14.59
C GLY A 65 -0.73 39.12 13.56
N ALA A 66 -1.32 37.97 13.89
CA ALA A 66 -2.25 37.26 13.01
C ALA A 66 -3.42 38.14 12.52
N ALA A 67 -4.01 38.95 13.42
CA ALA A 67 -5.08 39.87 13.08
C ALA A 67 -4.64 40.92 12.04
N GLY A 68 -3.47 41.54 12.23
CA GLY A 68 -2.93 42.54 11.30
C GLY A 68 -2.56 41.94 9.93
N ALA A 69 -2.13 40.68 9.90
CA ALA A 69 -1.87 39.99 8.64
C ALA A 69 -3.16 39.67 7.86
N ILE A 70 -4.23 39.23 8.55
CA ILE A 70 -5.55 38.97 7.93
C ILE A 70 -6.16 40.27 7.41
N GLU A 71 -6.11 41.34 8.20
CA GLU A 71 -6.60 42.66 7.78
C GLU A 71 -5.82 43.20 6.57
N GLY A 72 -4.49 43.05 6.56
CA GLY A 72 -3.66 43.41 5.42
C GLY A 72 -4.02 42.65 4.14
N VAL A 73 -4.31 41.34 4.22
CA VAL A 73 -4.77 40.57 3.06
C VAL A 73 -6.14 41.05 2.58
N LEU A 74 -7.05 41.37 3.49
CA LEU A 74 -8.37 41.90 3.15
C LEU A 74 -8.27 43.24 2.41
N ASP A 75 -7.41 44.14 2.87
CA ASP A 75 -7.22 45.46 2.25
C ASP A 75 -6.62 45.34 0.85
N LEU A 76 -5.67 44.41 0.66
CA LEU A 76 -5.12 44.11 -0.66
C LEU A 76 -6.17 43.59 -1.63
N LEU A 77 -7.07 42.72 -1.16
CA LEU A 77 -8.17 42.21 -1.97
C LEU A 77 -9.21 43.30 -2.25
N LYS A 78 -9.58 44.12 -1.26
CA LYS A 78 -10.52 45.25 -1.44
C LYS A 78 -10.03 46.30 -2.44
N ALA A 79 -8.72 46.51 -2.52
CA ALA A 79 -8.11 47.42 -3.48
C ALA A 79 -8.19 46.94 -4.94
N ASN A 80 -8.61 45.69 -5.19
CA ASN A 80 -8.77 45.14 -6.53
C ASN A 80 -10.09 44.37 -6.65
N GLU A 81 -11.10 45.05 -7.21
CA GLU A 81 -12.47 44.54 -7.35
C GLU A 81 -12.55 43.17 -8.04
N LYS A 82 -11.69 42.91 -9.04
CA LYS A 82 -11.63 41.60 -9.74
C LYS A 82 -11.03 40.50 -8.87
N ALA A 83 -10.00 40.79 -8.09
CA ALA A 83 -9.41 39.84 -7.14
C ALA A 83 -10.39 39.54 -6.00
N LEU A 84 -11.10 40.56 -5.53
CA LEU A 84 -12.15 40.43 -4.52
C LEU A 84 -13.35 39.62 -5.05
N GLU A 85 -13.84 39.89 -6.25
CA GLU A 85 -14.89 39.10 -6.90
C GLU A 85 -14.46 37.66 -7.14
N TYR A 86 -13.21 37.44 -7.55
CA TYR A 86 -12.67 36.09 -7.72
C TYR A 86 -12.68 35.31 -6.40
N PHE A 87 -12.22 35.94 -5.30
CA PHE A 87 -12.23 35.34 -3.97
C PHE A 87 -13.65 35.12 -3.46
N LYS A 88 -14.54 36.10 -3.59
CA LYS A 88 -15.96 35.99 -3.21
C LYS A 88 -16.69 34.92 -4.02
N GLY A 89 -16.46 34.84 -5.33
CA GLY A 89 -17.08 33.85 -6.20
C GLY A 89 -16.60 32.42 -5.94
N SER A 90 -15.36 32.28 -5.43
CA SER A 90 -14.84 30.99 -4.99
C SER A 90 -15.43 30.58 -3.63
N ILE A 91 -15.58 31.52 -2.69
CA ILE A 91 -16.12 31.32 -1.31
C ILE A 91 -17.64 31.13 -1.28
N VAL A 92 -18.39 31.90 -2.08
CA VAL A 92 -19.87 31.89 -2.09
C VAL A 92 -20.44 30.82 -3.02
N GLY A 93 -19.61 30.24 -3.91
CA GLY A 93 -20.01 29.17 -4.84
C GLY A 93 -20.50 27.87 -4.18
N GLY A 94 -20.35 27.73 -2.86
CA GLY A 94 -20.89 26.62 -2.06
C GLY A 94 -22.25 26.88 -1.40
N ALA A 95 -22.79 28.11 -1.41
CA ALA A 95 -23.97 28.46 -0.61
C ALA A 95 -25.25 28.77 -1.43
N GLU A 96 -25.17 29.34 -2.64
CA GLU A 96 -26.38 29.57 -3.46
C GLU A 96 -26.11 29.42 -4.96
N GLY A 97 -26.64 28.35 -5.55
CA GLY A 97 -26.58 28.10 -6.99
C GLY A 97 -27.56 28.97 -7.77
N LYS A 98 -27.10 30.12 -8.31
CA LYS A 98 -27.65 30.71 -9.54
C LYS A 98 -26.54 31.31 -10.40
N ARG A 99 -26.26 30.66 -11.54
CA ARG A 99 -25.49 31.23 -12.66
C ARG A 99 -26.36 32.25 -13.41
N PRO A 100 -25.82 33.39 -13.88
CA PRO A 100 -26.54 34.31 -14.75
C PRO A 100 -26.70 33.72 -16.15
N LYS A 101 -27.91 33.81 -16.71
CA LYS A 101 -28.20 33.49 -18.12
C LYS A 101 -28.27 34.79 -18.93
N ALA A 102 -27.67 34.71 -20.12
CA ALA A 102 -27.63 35.74 -21.13
C ALA A 102 -29.04 36.17 -21.61
N GLU A 103 -29.13 37.45 -21.97
CA GLU A 103 -30.30 38.13 -22.52
C GLU A 103 -30.78 37.51 -23.85
N LYS A 104 -32.10 37.36 -24.00
CA LYS A 104 -32.86 38.01 -25.09
C LYS A 104 -34.39 37.83 -24.97
N SER A 105 -35.05 38.99 -25.02
CA SER A 105 -36.36 39.35 -25.60
C SER A 105 -37.66 38.61 -25.24
N GLU A 106 -38.49 39.35 -24.49
CA GLU A 106 -39.92 39.70 -24.68
C GLU A 106 -41.03 38.66 -24.99
N LYS A 107 -42.07 38.73 -24.13
CA LYS A 107 -43.53 38.47 -24.29
C LYS A 107 -43.97 37.00 -24.41
N ASP A 108 -45.01 36.48 -23.75
CA ASP A 108 -46.21 37.06 -23.13
C ASP A 108 -46.68 36.25 -21.92
N GLU A 109 -47.50 36.89 -21.09
CA GLU A 109 -48.18 36.39 -19.89
C GLU A 109 -49.16 35.24 -20.17
N LYS A 110 -49.16 34.21 -19.32
CA LYS A 110 -50.37 33.74 -18.61
C LYS A 110 -50.05 32.80 -17.46
N GLU A 111 -50.60 33.22 -16.32
CA GLU A 111 -50.64 32.65 -14.99
C GLU A 111 -51.26 31.25 -14.92
N ILE A 112 -50.49 30.23 -14.51
CA ILE A 112 -51.00 29.00 -13.88
C ILE A 112 -50.04 28.63 -12.73
N THR A 113 -50.62 28.49 -11.55
CA THR A 113 -50.02 28.16 -10.27
C THR A 113 -49.11 26.92 -10.32
N ALA A 114 -47.86 27.06 -9.86
CA ALA A 114 -46.89 25.97 -9.77
C ALA A 114 -47.08 25.13 -8.49
N PRO A 115 -47.11 23.78 -8.55
CA PRO A 115 -47.14 22.91 -7.37
C PRO A 115 -45.74 22.77 -6.73
N PRO A 116 -45.65 22.30 -5.47
CA PRO A 116 -44.40 22.24 -4.72
C PRO A 116 -43.37 21.28 -5.34
N LEU A 117 -42.13 21.73 -5.36
CA LEU A 117 -40.92 21.17 -5.98
C LEU A 117 -40.41 19.83 -5.37
N ARG A 118 -41.32 18.90 -5.03
CA ARG A 118 -40.99 17.56 -4.50
C ARG A 118 -41.53 16.38 -5.32
N ALA A 119 -42.27 16.62 -6.40
CA ALA A 119 -42.84 15.55 -7.23
C ALA A 119 -42.03 15.19 -8.49
N ALA A 120 -40.98 15.95 -8.85
CA ALA A 120 -40.30 15.83 -10.15
C ALA A 120 -38.98 15.02 -10.15
N LEU A 121 -38.66 14.27 -9.08
CA LEU A 121 -37.52 13.33 -9.06
C LEU A 121 -37.94 11.85 -8.98
N ALA A 122 -39.17 11.56 -9.38
CA ALA A 122 -39.68 10.20 -9.54
C ALA A 122 -40.26 9.97 -10.95
N GLU A 123 -39.64 10.54 -11.99
CA GLU A 123 -39.81 9.97 -13.31
C GLU A 123 -39.05 8.64 -13.32
N GLU A 124 -39.81 7.54 -13.19
CA GLU A 124 -39.33 6.19 -13.45
C GLU A 124 -38.56 6.20 -14.76
N THR A 125 -37.26 5.91 -14.68
CA THR A 125 -36.42 5.70 -15.86
C THR A 125 -37.11 4.67 -16.74
N LYS A 126 -37.65 5.09 -17.89
CA LYS A 126 -38.28 4.17 -18.83
C LYS A 126 -37.19 3.35 -19.49
N TYR A 127 -37.08 2.08 -19.08
CA TYR A 127 -36.23 1.11 -19.73
C TYR A 127 -36.97 0.53 -20.94
N GLU A 128 -36.24 0.30 -22.03
CA GLU A 128 -36.81 -0.20 -23.29
C GLU A 128 -37.39 -1.63 -23.18
N SER A 129 -37.04 -2.36 -22.11
CA SER A 129 -37.61 -3.65 -21.75
C SER A 129 -37.38 -3.99 -20.28
N GLU A 130 -38.12 -4.96 -19.73
CA GLU A 130 -37.85 -5.50 -18.39
C GLU A 130 -36.48 -6.22 -18.32
N GLU A 131 -35.95 -6.73 -19.42
CA GLU A 131 -34.57 -7.21 -19.48
C GLU A 131 -33.55 -6.07 -19.40
N ALA A 132 -33.78 -4.93 -20.05
CA ALA A 132 -32.93 -3.75 -19.95
C ALA A 132 -32.97 -3.14 -18.53
N LYS A 133 -34.15 -3.13 -17.91
CA LYS A 133 -34.34 -2.77 -16.50
C LYS A 133 -33.59 -3.73 -15.58
N ASN A 134 -33.75 -5.04 -15.77
CA ASN A 134 -33.03 -6.04 -15.00
C ASN A 134 -31.50 -6.00 -15.22
N ARG A 135 -31.01 -5.67 -16.42
CA ARG A 135 -29.57 -5.47 -16.70
C ARG A 135 -29.03 -4.15 -16.12
N ALA A 136 -29.83 -3.10 -16.05
CA ALA A 136 -29.45 -1.84 -15.42
C ALA A 136 -29.47 -1.92 -13.88
N ILE A 137 -30.42 -2.67 -13.33
CA ILE A 137 -30.56 -2.96 -11.90
C ILE A 137 -29.53 -4.02 -11.46
N ASN A 138 -29.26 -5.02 -12.29
CA ASN A 138 -28.27 -6.09 -12.09
C ASN A 138 -27.40 -6.24 -13.34
N PRO A 139 -26.32 -5.44 -13.51
CA PRO A 139 -25.40 -5.64 -14.62
C PRO A 139 -24.79 -7.04 -14.48
N THR A 140 -25.22 -7.96 -15.35
CA THR A 140 -24.65 -9.29 -15.52
C THR A 140 -23.22 -9.15 -16.02
N TYR A 141 -22.29 -8.97 -15.08
CA TYR A 141 -20.89 -9.35 -15.22
C TYR A 141 -20.51 -10.23 -14.03
N THR A 142 -21.19 -11.38 -13.94
CA THR A 142 -20.80 -12.50 -13.09
C THR A 142 -21.19 -13.83 -13.74
N ILE A 143 -20.95 -13.98 -15.06
CA ILE A 143 -20.79 -15.33 -15.61
C ILE A 143 -19.28 -15.56 -15.62
N PRO A 144 -18.74 -16.37 -14.69
CA PRO A 144 -17.37 -16.83 -14.80
C PRO A 144 -17.20 -17.49 -16.17
N THR A 145 -16.40 -16.89 -17.04
CA THR A 145 -16.01 -17.58 -18.26
C THR A 145 -15.13 -18.76 -17.86
N GLN A 146 -15.10 -19.82 -18.66
CA GLN A 146 -14.26 -21.00 -18.39
C GLN A 146 -12.76 -20.65 -18.25
N TRP A 147 -12.37 -19.45 -18.69
CA TRP A 147 -11.03 -18.88 -18.57
C TRP A 147 -10.71 -18.30 -17.18
N GLU A 148 -11.72 -17.94 -16.37
CA GLU A 148 -11.47 -17.32 -15.06
C GLU A 148 -10.74 -18.26 -14.08
N HIS A 149 -11.05 -19.56 -14.13
CA HIS A 149 -10.36 -20.58 -13.33
C HIS A 149 -8.90 -20.83 -13.78
N LEU A 150 -8.57 -20.49 -15.03
CA LEU A 150 -7.21 -20.56 -15.55
C LEU A 150 -6.40 -19.31 -15.19
N TYR A 151 -7.07 -18.17 -14.98
CA TYR A 151 -6.45 -16.89 -14.71
C TYR A 151 -6.23 -16.61 -13.21
N PHE A 152 -7.25 -16.87 -12.39
CA PHE A 152 -7.17 -16.59 -10.95
C PHE A 152 -6.59 -17.78 -10.18
N LYS A 153 -5.53 -17.51 -9.41
CA LYS A 153 -5.02 -18.47 -8.44
C LYS A 153 -6.03 -18.64 -7.30
N GLN A 154 -6.10 -19.85 -6.77
CA GLN A 154 -6.87 -20.13 -5.57
C GLN A 154 -6.24 -19.44 -4.36
N VAL A 155 -7.07 -18.79 -3.54
CA VAL A 155 -6.65 -18.24 -2.25
C VAL A 155 -6.57 -19.38 -1.23
N GLU A 156 -5.42 -19.55 -0.59
CA GLU A 156 -5.22 -20.61 0.41
C GLU A 156 -5.99 -20.28 1.69
N VAL A 157 -6.67 -21.29 2.26
CA VAL A 157 -7.34 -21.20 3.55
C VAL A 157 -6.44 -21.80 4.63
N ILE A 158 -6.14 -21.02 5.66
CA ILE A 158 -5.24 -21.40 6.75
C ILE A 158 -6.04 -21.37 8.06
N ASN A 159 -6.20 -22.52 8.70
CA ASN A 159 -6.77 -22.58 10.03
C ASN A 159 -5.77 -22.04 11.06
N VAL A 160 -6.16 -21.06 11.87
CA VAL A 160 -5.27 -20.39 12.84
C VAL A 160 -4.76 -21.32 13.94
N ASN A 161 -5.44 -22.45 14.18
CA ASN A 161 -5.05 -23.46 15.16
C ASN A 161 -4.07 -24.50 14.58
N ASN A 162 -3.72 -24.39 13.28
CA ASN A 162 -2.70 -25.26 12.70
C ASN A 162 -1.33 -24.91 13.28
N ARG A 163 -0.55 -25.91 13.71
CA ARG A 163 0.79 -25.73 14.31
C ARG A 163 1.77 -24.97 13.40
N LEU A 164 1.59 -25.05 12.08
CA LEU A 164 2.42 -24.37 11.06
C LEU A 164 1.75 -23.09 10.52
N ALA A 165 0.64 -22.63 11.11
CA ALA A 165 -0.10 -21.47 10.61
C ALA A 165 0.78 -20.23 10.55
N LYS A 166 1.56 -19.97 11.61
CA LYS A 166 2.42 -18.79 11.73
C LYS A 166 3.47 -18.73 10.61
N GLU A 167 4.17 -19.84 10.37
CA GLU A 167 5.21 -19.96 9.35
C GLU A 167 4.64 -19.79 7.95
N LYS A 168 3.50 -20.45 7.67
CA LYS A 168 2.80 -20.33 6.39
C LYS A 168 2.33 -18.89 6.12
N ILE A 169 1.69 -18.28 7.11
CA ILE A 169 1.21 -16.90 7.04
C ILE A 169 2.38 -15.95 6.80
N GLN A 170 3.48 -16.09 7.54
CA GLN A 170 4.66 -15.27 7.35
C GLN A 170 5.25 -15.43 5.95
N ALA A 171 5.35 -16.67 5.43
CA ALA A 171 5.82 -16.93 4.08
C ALA A 171 4.92 -16.30 3.00
N LYS A 172 3.60 -16.41 3.14
CA LYS A 172 2.62 -15.78 2.23
C LYS A 172 2.72 -14.26 2.24
N ARG A 173 2.82 -13.67 3.43
CA ARG A 173 3.00 -12.22 3.62
C ARG A 173 4.30 -11.72 2.99
N PHE A 174 5.40 -12.46 3.11
CA PHE A 174 6.65 -12.14 2.41
C PHE A 174 6.56 -12.33 0.89
N ALA A 175 5.83 -13.34 0.44
CA ALA A 175 5.61 -13.59 -0.98
C ALA A 175 4.69 -12.55 -1.62
N GLY A 176 3.84 -11.87 -0.85
CA GLY A 176 2.84 -10.92 -1.35
C GLY A 176 1.55 -11.61 -1.78
N GLU A 177 1.31 -12.82 -1.26
CA GLU A 177 0.15 -13.63 -1.60
C GLU A 177 -0.96 -13.45 -0.55
N PRO A 178 -2.21 -13.17 -0.97
CA PRO A 178 -3.35 -13.14 -0.06
C PRO A 178 -3.74 -14.55 0.41
N PHE A 179 -4.36 -14.62 1.59
CA PHE A 179 -4.84 -15.86 2.20
C PHE A 179 -6.07 -15.63 3.07
N LEU A 180 -6.85 -16.68 3.28
CA LEU A 180 -7.97 -16.70 4.23
C LEU A 180 -7.54 -17.33 5.55
N LEU A 181 -8.07 -16.80 6.65
CA LEU A 181 -7.95 -17.35 7.99
C LEU A 181 -9.30 -17.86 8.48
N GLU A 182 -9.29 -19.03 9.12
CA GLU A 182 -10.46 -19.66 9.74
C GLU A 182 -10.11 -20.23 11.11
N GLY A 183 -11.13 -20.55 11.91
CA GLY A 183 -10.97 -21.13 13.24
C GLY A 183 -10.53 -20.13 14.31
N HIS A 184 -10.62 -18.83 14.02
CA HIS A 184 -10.39 -17.76 14.97
C HIS A 184 -11.59 -17.57 15.90
N THR A 185 -11.33 -17.12 17.11
CA THR A 185 -12.34 -16.65 18.07
C THR A 185 -12.03 -15.21 18.44
N GLY A 186 -13.01 -14.47 18.95
CA GLY A 186 -12.76 -13.15 19.52
C GLY A 186 -12.62 -11.97 18.55
N TRP A 187 -12.30 -12.21 17.28
CA TRP A 187 -12.04 -11.15 16.28
C TRP A 187 -13.19 -10.16 16.06
N LEU A 188 -14.44 -10.63 16.18
CA LEU A 188 -15.65 -9.83 15.92
C LEU A 188 -16.55 -9.65 17.17
N LYS A 189 -16.01 -9.78 18.38
CA LYS A 189 -16.80 -9.71 19.63
C LYS A 189 -17.60 -8.41 19.80
N PHE A 190 -17.16 -7.30 19.20
CA PHE A 190 -17.94 -6.06 19.25
C PHE A 190 -19.30 -6.17 18.55
N ALA A 191 -19.44 -7.11 17.62
CA ALA A 191 -20.66 -7.38 16.87
C ALA A 191 -21.52 -8.50 17.48
N ASP A 192 -21.18 -8.98 18.68
CA ASP A 192 -21.96 -9.99 19.38
C ASP A 192 -23.40 -9.49 19.58
N GLY A 193 -24.38 -10.29 19.13
CA GLY A 193 -25.80 -9.95 19.20
C GLY A 193 -26.33 -9.11 18.05
N TRP A 194 -25.52 -8.73 17.06
CA TRP A 194 -26.00 -8.02 15.87
C TRP A 194 -26.67 -8.93 14.84
N ILE A 195 -26.56 -10.24 14.98
CA ILE A 195 -27.05 -11.22 14.02
C ILE A 195 -28.19 -12.01 14.67
N LYS A 196 -29.36 -12.01 14.01
CA LYS A 196 -30.52 -12.81 14.40
C LYS A 196 -30.30 -14.30 14.09
N PRO A 197 -31.10 -15.22 14.67
CA PRO A 197 -31.00 -16.65 14.38
C PRO A 197 -31.16 -17.03 12.90
N ASP A 198 -31.83 -16.19 12.11
CA ASP A 198 -32.00 -16.37 10.67
C ASP A 198 -30.82 -15.83 9.82
N GLY A 199 -29.77 -15.32 10.46
CA GLY A 199 -28.59 -14.77 9.81
C GLY A 199 -28.74 -13.33 9.32
N THR A 200 -29.87 -12.67 9.58
CA THR A 200 -30.10 -11.27 9.23
C THR A 200 -29.62 -10.31 10.32
N LEU A 201 -29.48 -9.03 9.96
CA LEU A 201 -29.08 -7.98 10.89
C LEU A 201 -30.20 -7.71 11.91
N ASP A 202 -29.85 -7.73 13.18
CA ASP A 202 -30.62 -7.07 14.24
C ASP A 202 -30.29 -5.57 14.24
N ALA A 203 -31.08 -4.81 13.48
CA ALA A 203 -30.90 -3.38 13.35
C ALA A 203 -31.05 -2.65 14.69
N ALA A 204 -31.87 -3.14 15.62
CA ALA A 204 -32.01 -2.51 16.94
C ALA A 204 -30.74 -2.70 17.77
N ALA A 205 -30.18 -3.92 17.80
CA ALA A 205 -28.93 -4.21 18.49
C ALA A 205 -27.75 -3.45 17.85
N PHE A 206 -27.66 -3.42 16.52
CA PHE A 206 -26.60 -2.70 15.79
C PHE A 206 -26.65 -1.18 16.00
N LEU A 207 -27.84 -0.58 16.02
CA LEU A 207 -28.00 0.87 16.18
C LEU A 207 -27.92 1.33 17.64
N ASN A 208 -27.88 0.42 18.61
CA ASN A 208 -27.93 0.76 20.02
C ASN A 208 -26.74 1.65 20.43
N GLY A 209 -27.02 2.86 20.91
CA GLY A 209 -26.01 3.84 21.32
C GLY A 209 -25.28 4.58 20.19
N ILE A 210 -25.41 4.16 18.92
CA ILE A 210 -24.72 4.76 17.76
C ILE A 210 -25.65 5.21 16.62
N HIS A 211 -26.96 5.17 16.83
CA HIS A 211 -27.99 5.47 15.83
C HIS A 211 -27.85 6.84 15.14
N ASP A 212 -27.30 7.84 15.82
CA ASP A 212 -27.16 9.21 15.31
C ASP A 212 -25.74 9.57 14.84
N VAL A 213 -24.79 8.63 14.93
CA VAL A 213 -23.43 8.79 14.42
C VAL A 213 -23.50 9.06 12.91
N LYS A 214 -22.77 10.08 12.45
CA LYS A 214 -22.69 10.43 11.03
C LYS A 214 -21.68 9.50 10.36
N VAL A 215 -22.14 8.68 9.43
CA VAL A 215 -21.32 7.71 8.72
C VAL A 215 -21.08 8.13 7.26
N PRO A 216 -19.85 7.92 6.74
CA PRO A 216 -19.51 8.21 5.36
C PRO A 216 -20.24 7.26 4.40
N VAL A 217 -20.81 7.81 3.33
CA VAL A 217 -21.46 7.02 2.28
C VAL A 217 -20.98 7.44 0.89
N LEU A 218 -20.87 6.45 0.00
CA LEU A 218 -20.58 6.62 -1.42
C LEU A 218 -21.87 6.48 -2.24
N GLU A 219 -22.01 7.32 -3.25
CA GLU A 219 -23.01 7.13 -4.29
C GLU A 219 -22.51 6.11 -5.32
N ARG A 220 -23.43 5.44 -6.01
CA ARG A 220 -23.13 4.38 -7.00
C ARG A 220 -22.09 4.80 -8.07
N ASN A 221 -22.04 6.08 -8.43
CA ASN A 221 -21.13 6.63 -9.44
C ASN A 221 -20.11 7.61 -8.85
N TYR A 222 -19.50 7.25 -7.71
CA TYR A 222 -18.53 8.11 -7.04
C TYR A 222 -17.25 8.36 -7.88
N GLU A 223 -16.64 9.52 -7.66
CA GLU A 223 -15.35 9.90 -8.24
C GLU A 223 -14.20 9.38 -7.34
N GLU A 224 -13.15 8.82 -7.93
CA GLU A 224 -12.07 8.17 -7.16
C GLU A 224 -11.24 9.13 -6.31
N ARG A 225 -11.04 10.37 -6.77
CA ARG A 225 -10.19 11.34 -6.06
C ARG A 225 -10.82 11.86 -4.77
N ASN A 226 -12.14 11.88 -4.69
CA ASN A 226 -12.87 12.25 -3.48
C ASN A 226 -14.19 11.46 -3.41
N PRO A 227 -14.11 10.19 -2.99
CA PRO A 227 -15.24 9.27 -3.11
C PRO A 227 -16.35 9.64 -2.13
N ILE A 228 -16.01 10.09 -0.93
CA ILE A 228 -16.97 10.41 0.14
C ILE A 228 -17.43 11.86 -0.04
N LYS A 229 -18.61 12.04 -0.64
CA LYS A 229 -19.23 13.36 -0.85
C LYS A 229 -20.24 13.74 0.24
N THR A 230 -20.72 12.77 1.02
CA THR A 230 -21.79 13.01 2.01
C THR A 230 -21.71 12.05 3.19
N HIS A 231 -22.33 12.47 4.29
CA HIS A 231 -22.46 11.69 5.52
C HIS A 231 -23.94 11.62 5.91
N LEU A 232 -24.39 10.45 6.35
CA LEU A 232 -25.76 10.23 6.81
C LEU A 232 -25.76 9.78 8.27
N PRO A 233 -26.78 10.11 9.08
CA PRO A 233 -26.97 9.44 10.36
C PRO A 233 -27.09 7.92 10.13
N LEU A 234 -26.40 7.11 10.94
CA LEU A 234 -26.35 5.66 10.76
C LEU A 234 -27.75 5.03 10.71
N SER A 235 -28.64 5.43 11.62
CA SER A 235 -30.02 4.96 11.63
C SER A 235 -30.81 5.34 10.38
N TYR A 236 -30.55 6.52 9.81
CA TYR A 236 -31.15 6.93 8.54
C TYR A 236 -30.66 6.03 7.40
N TYR A 237 -29.36 5.74 7.35
CA TYR A 237 -28.79 4.82 6.35
C TYR A 237 -29.42 3.43 6.46
N VAL A 238 -29.42 2.84 7.66
CA VAL A 238 -29.95 1.49 7.90
C VAL A 238 -31.44 1.41 7.53
N LYS A 239 -32.26 2.33 8.05
CA LYS A 239 -33.71 2.29 7.85
C LYS A 239 -34.11 2.57 6.41
N ASN A 240 -33.46 3.51 5.72
CA ASN A 240 -33.94 3.96 4.39
C ASN A 240 -33.28 3.23 3.22
N TYR A 241 -32.08 2.67 3.41
CA TYR A 241 -31.33 2.02 2.34
C TYR A 241 -31.12 0.54 2.60
N TRP A 242 -30.56 0.18 3.76
CA TRP A 242 -30.29 -1.23 4.05
C TRP A 242 -31.57 -2.06 4.16
N GLU A 243 -32.50 -1.69 5.03
CA GLU A 243 -33.73 -2.48 5.25
C GLU A 243 -34.64 -2.55 4.00
N HIS A 244 -34.51 -1.58 3.10
CA HIS A 244 -35.27 -1.50 1.85
C HIS A 244 -34.55 -2.12 0.65
N GLY A 245 -33.36 -2.72 0.83
CA GLY A 245 -32.63 -3.36 -0.27
C GLY A 245 -32.08 -2.39 -1.32
N LYS A 246 -31.91 -1.10 -0.97
CA LYS A 246 -31.45 -0.06 -1.91
C LYS A 246 -29.93 0.03 -1.95
N SER A 247 -29.37 0.02 -3.17
CA SER A 247 -27.93 0.09 -3.42
C SER A 247 -27.44 1.49 -3.83
N ASP A 248 -28.27 2.52 -3.67
CA ASP A 248 -27.93 3.90 -4.05
C ASP A 248 -26.73 4.43 -3.26
N TYR A 249 -26.64 4.03 -1.99
CA TYR A 249 -25.55 4.38 -1.08
C TYR A 249 -24.83 3.15 -0.53
N TYR A 250 -23.50 3.25 -0.50
CA TYR A 250 -22.60 2.30 0.13
C TYR A 250 -21.91 2.97 1.33
N LEU A 251 -22.17 2.51 2.56
CA LEU A 251 -21.41 2.95 3.73
C LEU A 251 -19.98 2.45 3.60
N HIS A 252 -19.03 3.37 3.50
CA HIS A 252 -17.67 3.09 3.07
C HIS A 252 -16.65 3.72 4.02
N GLN A 253 -15.71 2.92 4.53
CA GLN A 253 -14.63 3.40 5.40
C GLN A 253 -15.13 4.18 6.63
N TRP A 254 -16.16 3.70 7.33
CA TRP A 254 -16.52 4.29 8.62
C TRP A 254 -15.48 3.91 9.68
N GLN A 255 -14.57 4.84 9.98
CA GLN A 255 -13.53 4.70 11.00
C GLN A 255 -14.10 4.95 12.40
N PHE A 256 -14.55 3.89 13.06
CA PHE A 256 -15.24 4.01 14.34
C PHE A 256 -14.34 4.27 15.57
N PRO A 257 -13.04 3.90 15.63
CA PRO A 257 -12.26 4.12 16.84
C PRO A 257 -12.10 5.58 17.24
N LEU A 258 -12.08 6.47 16.24
CA LEU A 258 -11.93 7.91 16.44
C LEU A 258 -13.27 8.64 16.61
N ASP A 259 -14.39 7.92 16.52
CA ASP A 259 -15.70 8.47 16.78
C ASP A 259 -15.97 8.49 18.31
N PRO A 260 -16.32 9.64 18.90
CA PRO A 260 -16.48 9.77 20.35
C PRO A 260 -17.63 8.95 20.93
N LYS A 261 -18.61 8.53 20.12
CA LYS A 261 -19.73 7.67 20.55
C LYS A 261 -19.45 6.20 20.23
N ALA A 262 -18.97 5.91 19.03
CA ALA A 262 -18.77 4.54 18.58
C ALA A 262 -17.51 3.91 19.18
N GLY A 263 -16.42 4.68 19.36
CA GLY A 263 -15.16 4.21 19.93
C GLY A 263 -15.36 3.52 21.29
N PRO A 264 -15.94 4.18 22.30
CA PRO A 264 -16.19 3.56 23.61
C PRO A 264 -17.08 2.31 23.58
N LEU A 265 -17.93 2.18 22.57
CA LEU A 265 -18.85 1.05 22.42
C LEU A 265 -18.24 -0.13 21.66
N LEU A 266 -17.30 0.10 20.76
CA LEU A 266 -16.82 -0.91 19.81
C LEU A 266 -15.34 -1.29 20.02
N CYS A 267 -14.50 -0.36 20.50
CA CYS A 267 -13.07 -0.61 20.71
C CYS A 267 -12.79 -1.60 21.85
N TYR A 268 -11.58 -2.16 21.87
CA TYR A 268 -11.04 -3.08 22.88
C TYR A 268 -11.79 -4.41 23.04
N LYS A 269 -12.67 -4.73 22.10
CA LYS A 269 -13.44 -5.97 22.09
C LYS A 269 -12.85 -7.02 21.15
N SER A 270 -12.13 -6.60 20.11
CA SER A 270 -11.47 -7.50 19.15
C SER A 270 -10.20 -8.11 19.73
N GLU A 271 -10.09 -9.44 19.73
CA GLU A 271 -8.86 -10.13 20.14
C GLU A 271 -7.83 -10.18 18.99
N GLU A 272 -6.55 -9.92 19.27
CA GLU A 272 -5.50 -10.06 18.25
C GLU A 272 -5.33 -11.50 17.76
N LEU A 273 -5.13 -11.67 16.45
CA LEU A 273 -4.86 -12.98 15.86
C LEU A 273 -3.44 -13.44 16.26
N PRO A 274 -3.28 -14.55 17.02
CA PRO A 274 -1.98 -14.93 17.55
C PRO A 274 -0.98 -15.39 16.47
N VAL A 275 -1.50 -15.72 15.29
CA VAL A 275 -0.74 -16.11 14.10
C VAL A 275 -0.18 -14.92 13.31
N LEU A 276 -0.62 -13.70 13.62
CA LEU A 276 -0.02 -12.46 13.13
C LEU A 276 1.01 -11.92 14.14
N GLY A 277 1.88 -11.02 13.68
CA GLY A 277 2.85 -10.35 14.54
C GLY A 277 2.22 -9.29 15.43
N ASP A 278 3.04 -8.64 16.26
CA ASP A 278 2.59 -7.56 17.14
C ASP A 278 2.18 -6.36 16.29
N ASN A 279 0.90 -5.97 16.35
CA ASN A 279 0.38 -4.90 15.51
C ASN A 279 0.82 -3.54 16.05
N LEU A 280 1.70 -2.85 15.34
CA LEU A 280 2.27 -1.58 15.81
C LEU A 280 1.22 -0.46 15.92
N LEU A 281 0.10 -0.59 15.21
CA LEU A 281 -1.01 0.37 15.27
C LEU A 281 -1.67 0.42 16.66
N LEU A 282 -1.48 -0.60 17.50
CA LEU A 282 -1.96 -0.63 18.89
C LEU A 282 -1.25 0.40 19.78
N TYR A 283 -0.07 0.87 19.36
CA TYR A 283 0.75 1.82 20.10
C TYR A 283 0.63 3.25 19.56
N TRP A 284 -0.21 3.50 18.55
CA TRP A 284 -0.17 4.77 17.83
C TRP A 284 -0.80 5.93 18.59
N LEU A 285 -2.12 6.01 18.65
CA LEU A 285 -2.83 7.19 19.14
C LEU A 285 -3.24 7.01 20.60
N ASP A 286 -2.89 7.97 21.46
CA ASP A 286 -3.22 7.94 22.89
C ASP A 286 -4.71 7.78 23.16
N ALA A 287 -5.56 8.41 22.34
CA ALA A 287 -7.01 8.34 22.48
C ALA A 287 -7.58 6.91 22.37
N VAL A 288 -6.86 6.01 21.69
CA VAL A 288 -7.26 4.59 21.51
C VAL A 288 -6.10 3.64 21.76
N ARG A 289 -5.11 4.03 22.57
CA ARG A 289 -3.92 3.22 22.84
C ARG A 289 -4.32 1.86 23.41
N GLY A 290 -3.71 0.80 22.92
CA GLY A 290 -4.11 -0.59 23.18
C GLY A 290 -5.16 -1.13 22.21
N ASP A 291 -5.69 -0.30 21.31
CA ASP A 291 -6.51 -0.72 20.17
C ASP A 291 -6.01 -0.03 18.88
N ASN A 292 -6.53 -0.46 17.74
CA ASN A 292 -6.07 0.00 16.44
C ASN A 292 -6.96 1.14 15.92
N PRO A 293 -6.43 2.34 15.67
CA PRO A 293 -7.23 3.45 15.17
C PRO A 293 -7.76 3.22 13.75
N LEU A 294 -7.12 2.36 12.96
CA LEU A 294 -7.43 2.05 11.56
C LEU A 294 -8.35 0.82 11.44
N GLN A 295 -9.49 0.89 12.15
CA GLN A 295 -10.58 -0.08 12.07
C GLN A 295 -11.79 0.55 11.39
N TYR A 296 -12.43 -0.21 10.50
CA TYR A 296 -13.47 0.30 9.62
C TYR A 296 -14.65 -0.65 9.50
N LEU A 297 -15.84 -0.08 9.44
CA LEU A 297 -17.05 -0.79 8.99
C LEU A 297 -17.40 -0.38 7.56
N PHE A 298 -17.83 -1.37 6.79
CA PHE A 298 -18.38 -1.21 5.45
C PHE A 298 -19.72 -1.92 5.41
N MET A 299 -20.73 -1.26 4.86
CA MET A 299 -22.09 -1.81 4.81
C MET A 299 -22.76 -1.41 3.51
N GLY A 300 -23.27 -2.38 2.77
CA GLY A 300 -23.89 -2.11 1.49
C GLY A 300 -24.78 -3.24 1.00
N GLN A 301 -25.79 -2.87 0.21
CA GLN A 301 -26.64 -3.84 -0.47
C GLN A 301 -25.89 -4.59 -1.55
N LYS A 302 -26.51 -5.67 -2.06
CA LYS A 302 -25.97 -6.45 -3.18
C LYS A 302 -25.57 -5.53 -4.34
N SER A 303 -24.46 -5.85 -4.99
CA SER A 303 -23.89 -5.13 -6.13
C SER A 303 -23.24 -3.77 -5.80
N THR A 304 -23.21 -3.35 -4.53
CA THR A 304 -22.32 -2.25 -4.12
C THR A 304 -20.86 -2.70 -4.22
N ARG A 305 -19.98 -1.85 -4.75
CA ARG A 305 -18.60 -2.20 -5.07
C ARG A 305 -17.63 -1.05 -4.83
N SER A 306 -16.39 -1.40 -4.52
CA SER A 306 -15.24 -0.51 -4.63
C SER A 306 -14.43 -0.86 -5.88
N ARG A 307 -13.90 0.17 -6.54
CA ARG A 307 -12.99 0.02 -7.68
C ARG A 307 -11.66 -0.59 -7.24
N MET A 308 -10.91 -1.12 -8.21
CA MET A 308 -9.56 -1.59 -7.92
C MET A 308 -8.71 -0.41 -7.47
N HIS A 309 -8.11 -0.53 -6.30
CA HIS A 309 -7.28 0.51 -5.72
C HIS A 309 -6.18 -0.10 -4.87
N LEU A 310 -5.24 0.75 -4.51
CA LEU A 310 -4.15 0.46 -3.60
C LEU A 310 -4.42 1.20 -2.29
N ASP A 311 -4.38 0.48 -1.17
CA ASP A 311 -4.38 1.15 0.12
C ASP A 311 -3.01 1.80 0.37
N PRO A 312 -2.97 3.08 0.76
CA PRO A 312 -1.71 3.79 1.04
C PRO A 312 -1.12 3.37 2.39
N GLY A 313 0.09 3.83 2.71
CA GLY A 313 0.67 3.67 4.05
C GLY A 313 1.54 2.43 4.25
N GLY A 314 1.67 1.56 3.24
CA GLY A 314 2.46 0.32 3.36
C GLY A 314 1.90 -0.66 4.39
N LEU A 315 0.59 -0.62 4.62
CA LEU A 315 -0.14 -1.44 5.58
C LEU A 315 -0.70 -2.71 4.90
N GLY A 316 -0.74 -3.81 5.64
CA GLY A 316 -1.60 -4.94 5.27
C GLY A 316 -3.03 -4.68 5.74
N ILE A 317 -4.02 -5.37 5.18
CA ILE A 317 -5.43 -5.19 5.56
C ILE A 317 -6.12 -6.55 5.74
N THR A 318 -7.01 -6.60 6.73
CA THR A 318 -7.92 -7.72 6.96
C THR A 318 -9.33 -7.34 6.53
N ILE A 319 -10.06 -8.29 5.95
CA ILE A 319 -11.47 -8.17 5.56
C ILE A 319 -12.25 -9.33 6.17
N ALA A 320 -13.20 -9.02 7.03
CA ALA A 320 -14.01 -9.98 7.77
C ALA A 320 -15.50 -9.63 7.66
N PRO A 321 -16.27 -10.28 6.77
CA PRO A 321 -17.72 -10.15 6.74
C PRO A 321 -18.34 -10.57 8.07
N ILE A 322 -19.16 -9.70 8.65
CA ILE A 322 -19.99 -9.99 9.81
C ILE A 322 -21.28 -10.67 9.31
N ILE A 323 -21.89 -10.09 8.27
CA ILE A 323 -23.06 -10.61 7.56
C ILE A 323 -22.78 -10.55 6.07
N GLY A 324 -23.29 -11.55 5.33
CA GLY A 324 -23.25 -11.57 3.87
C GLY A 324 -21.92 -12.04 3.29
N THR A 325 -21.80 -11.97 1.97
CA THR A 325 -20.61 -12.41 1.22
C THR A 325 -19.99 -11.24 0.46
N LYS A 326 -18.68 -11.07 0.63
CA LYS A 326 -17.88 -10.08 -0.09
C LYS A 326 -16.92 -10.77 -1.05
N ARG A 327 -17.02 -10.46 -2.34
CA ARG A 327 -16.08 -10.89 -3.36
C ARG A 327 -14.93 -9.91 -3.43
N VAL A 328 -13.71 -10.41 -3.38
CA VAL A 328 -12.49 -9.60 -3.49
C VAL A 328 -11.68 -10.12 -4.66
N THR A 329 -11.40 -9.24 -5.62
CA THR A 329 -10.48 -9.49 -6.73
C THR A 329 -9.17 -8.76 -6.44
N MET A 330 -8.05 -9.45 -6.53
CA MET A 330 -6.75 -8.97 -6.09
C MET A 330 -5.69 -9.20 -7.17
N LEU A 331 -4.76 -8.26 -7.29
CA LEU A 331 -3.53 -8.40 -8.05
C LEU A 331 -2.34 -8.34 -7.11
N HIS A 332 -1.31 -9.11 -7.45
CA HIS A 332 -0.07 -9.12 -6.68
C HIS A 332 0.51 -7.72 -6.56
N ARG A 333 1.10 -7.38 -5.41
CA ARG A 333 1.67 -6.05 -5.13
C ARG A 333 2.74 -5.54 -6.10
N GLU A 334 3.34 -6.42 -6.90
CA GLU A 334 4.25 -6.00 -7.98
C GLU A 334 3.51 -5.28 -9.11
N ALA A 335 2.19 -5.46 -9.23
CA ALA A 335 1.33 -4.71 -10.14
C ALA A 335 1.34 -3.20 -9.82
N ALA A 336 1.52 -2.81 -8.56
CA ALA A 336 1.61 -1.41 -8.15
C ALA A 336 2.89 -0.70 -8.66
N LYS A 337 3.87 -1.44 -9.20
CA LYS A 337 5.09 -0.88 -9.79
C LYS A 337 4.95 -0.58 -11.29
N LEU A 338 3.81 -0.89 -11.88
CA LEU A 338 3.51 -0.57 -13.27
C LEU A 338 2.87 0.82 -13.28
N ASP A 339 3.66 1.87 -13.51
CA ASP A 339 3.20 3.28 -13.46
C ASP A 339 1.96 3.56 -14.36
N SER A 340 1.77 2.76 -15.42
CA SER A 340 0.61 2.86 -16.34
C SER A 340 -0.70 2.27 -15.78
N VAL A 341 -0.63 1.43 -14.76
CA VAL A 341 -1.75 0.65 -14.22
C VAL A 341 -2.66 1.52 -13.33
N HIS A 342 -2.14 2.55 -12.65
CA HIS A 342 -2.91 3.29 -11.65
C HIS A 342 -3.86 4.37 -12.22
N GLU A 343 -3.59 4.91 -13.42
CA GLU A 343 -4.33 6.08 -13.94
C GLU A 343 -5.23 5.78 -15.15
N SER A 344 -4.99 4.70 -15.89
CA SER A 344 -5.61 4.48 -17.21
C SER A 344 -6.55 3.27 -17.31
N VAL A 345 -6.69 2.50 -16.23
CA VAL A 345 -7.23 1.13 -16.32
C VAL A 345 -8.49 0.99 -15.48
N ASN A 346 -9.59 0.67 -16.13
CA ASN A 346 -10.79 0.21 -15.44
C ASN A 346 -10.64 -1.28 -15.11
N PHE A 347 -10.11 -1.60 -13.94
CA PHE A 347 -9.90 -3.01 -13.53
C PHE A 347 -11.16 -3.82 -13.23
N HIS A 348 -12.36 -3.23 -13.35
CA HIS A 348 -13.58 -4.03 -13.42
C HIS A 348 -13.77 -4.69 -14.79
N ASP A 349 -13.11 -4.17 -15.82
CA ASP A 349 -13.14 -4.62 -17.19
C ASP A 349 -11.71 -4.58 -17.76
N VAL A 350 -10.88 -5.50 -17.25
CA VAL A 350 -9.46 -5.59 -17.64
C VAL A 350 -9.38 -6.03 -19.09
N ASP A 351 -9.15 -5.08 -19.99
CA ASP A 351 -8.84 -5.35 -21.39
C ASP A 351 -7.37 -5.82 -21.49
N LEU A 352 -7.19 -7.14 -21.49
CA LEU A 352 -5.87 -7.78 -21.64
C LEU A 352 -5.26 -7.54 -23.03
N ASP A 353 -6.04 -7.14 -24.03
CA ASP A 353 -5.52 -6.76 -25.35
C ASP A 353 -4.93 -5.34 -25.31
N GLN A 354 -5.52 -4.44 -24.53
CA GLN A 354 -4.94 -3.13 -24.23
C GLN A 354 -3.78 -3.20 -23.23
N MET A 355 -3.81 -4.14 -22.28
CA MET A 355 -2.82 -4.27 -21.21
C MET A 355 -2.34 -5.70 -20.97
N PRO A 356 -1.62 -6.29 -21.95
CA PRO A 356 -1.19 -7.69 -21.88
C PRO A 356 -0.23 -7.97 -20.71
N GLN A 357 0.41 -6.94 -20.14
CA GLN A 357 1.29 -7.07 -18.98
C GLN A 357 0.57 -7.61 -17.74
N LEU A 358 -0.73 -7.34 -17.60
CA LEU A 358 -1.54 -7.83 -16.48
C LEU A 358 -1.70 -9.36 -16.52
N ALA A 359 -1.61 -9.98 -17.69
CA ALA A 359 -1.73 -11.44 -17.84
C ALA A 359 -0.58 -12.22 -17.19
N PHE A 360 0.55 -11.56 -16.90
CA PHE A 360 1.72 -12.17 -16.28
C PHE A 360 1.77 -11.96 -14.76
N LEU A 361 0.83 -11.18 -14.21
CA LEU A 361 0.76 -10.90 -12.78
C LEU A 361 -0.14 -11.94 -12.10
N PRO A 362 0.30 -12.52 -10.97
CA PRO A 362 -0.58 -13.34 -10.16
C PRO A 362 -1.82 -12.56 -9.76
N ALA A 363 -2.99 -13.11 -10.07
CA ALA A 363 -4.28 -12.58 -9.69
C ALA A 363 -5.03 -13.60 -8.84
N TRP A 364 -5.88 -13.11 -7.94
CA TRP A 364 -6.74 -13.92 -7.09
C TRP A 364 -8.16 -13.36 -7.10
N ARG A 365 -9.14 -14.24 -6.92
CA ARG A 365 -10.52 -13.87 -6.65
C ARG A 365 -11.08 -14.80 -5.59
N VAL A 366 -11.74 -14.24 -4.59
CA VAL A 366 -12.31 -15.03 -3.48
C VAL A 366 -13.59 -14.42 -2.95
N ASP A 367 -14.55 -15.28 -2.62
CA ASP A 367 -15.78 -14.92 -1.92
C ASP A 367 -15.57 -15.18 -0.43
N VAL A 368 -15.39 -14.09 0.33
CA VAL A 368 -15.20 -14.13 1.78
C VAL A 368 -16.57 -14.19 2.46
N LYS A 369 -16.73 -15.10 3.41
CA LYS A 369 -17.99 -15.35 4.14
C LYS A 369 -17.80 -15.12 5.65
N PRO A 370 -18.90 -15.02 6.44
CA PRO A 370 -18.79 -14.93 7.88
C PRO A 370 -18.05 -16.13 8.48
N GLY A 371 -17.18 -15.87 9.45
CA GLY A 371 -16.24 -16.87 10.01
C GLY A 371 -14.91 -16.99 9.25
N GLN A 372 -14.72 -16.23 8.18
CA GLN A 372 -13.45 -16.12 7.45
C GLN A 372 -12.88 -14.71 7.54
N ILE A 373 -11.56 -14.60 7.58
CA ILE A 373 -10.83 -13.33 7.48
C ILE A 373 -9.89 -13.41 6.28
N LEU A 374 -10.09 -12.58 5.28
CA LEU A 374 -9.11 -12.39 4.20
C LEU A 374 -8.02 -11.46 4.71
N TYR A 375 -6.75 -11.88 4.57
CA TYR A 375 -5.59 -11.02 4.77
C TYR A 375 -4.98 -10.68 3.42
N MET A 376 -4.81 -9.38 3.15
CA MET A 376 -4.11 -8.87 1.97
C MET A 376 -2.79 -8.21 2.41
N PRO A 377 -1.63 -8.69 1.90
CA PRO A 377 -0.34 -8.06 2.15
C PRO A 377 -0.28 -6.62 1.64
N GLU A 378 0.67 -5.85 2.18
CA GLU A 378 0.84 -4.46 1.80
C GLU A 378 1.14 -4.32 0.30
N GLY A 379 0.52 -3.30 -0.31
CA GLY A 379 0.65 -3.03 -1.73
C GLY A 379 -0.23 -3.90 -2.63
N THR A 380 -1.12 -4.74 -2.08
CA THR A 380 -2.06 -5.55 -2.89
C THR A 380 -3.11 -4.64 -3.53
N LEU A 381 -3.12 -4.56 -4.86
CA LEU A 381 -4.19 -3.93 -5.62
C LEU A 381 -5.45 -4.78 -5.49
N HIS A 382 -6.57 -4.19 -5.11
CA HIS A 382 -7.78 -4.97 -4.90
C HIS A 382 -9.07 -4.17 -5.18
N ALA A 383 -10.11 -4.90 -5.59
CA ALA A 383 -11.48 -4.43 -5.78
C ALA A 383 -12.42 -5.31 -4.97
N CYS A 384 -13.46 -4.71 -4.35
CA CYS A 384 -14.44 -5.44 -3.56
C CYS A 384 -15.85 -5.30 -4.14
N GLU A 385 -16.64 -6.35 -4.07
CA GLU A 385 -18.06 -6.39 -4.44
C GLU A 385 -18.86 -7.10 -3.36
N ASN A 386 -20.00 -6.53 -2.97
CA ASN A 386 -20.96 -7.18 -2.09
C ASN A 386 -21.86 -8.12 -2.91
N VAL A 387 -21.57 -9.43 -2.87
CA VAL A 387 -22.31 -10.47 -3.61
C VAL A 387 -23.73 -10.65 -3.06
N THR A 388 -23.87 -10.45 -1.75
CA THR A 388 -25.15 -10.28 -1.05
C THR A 388 -25.14 -8.94 -0.33
N ALA A 389 -26.26 -8.53 0.28
CA ALA A 389 -26.21 -7.49 1.30
C ALA A 389 -25.13 -7.87 2.34
N CYS A 390 -24.17 -6.98 2.58
CA CYS A 390 -22.97 -7.29 3.36
C CYS A 390 -22.66 -6.18 4.36
N LEU A 391 -22.42 -6.58 5.61
CA LEU A 391 -21.78 -5.77 6.65
C LEU A 391 -20.44 -6.43 6.95
N SER A 392 -19.35 -5.69 6.81
CA SER A 392 -18.00 -6.23 6.97
C SER A 392 -17.11 -5.30 7.76
N TYR A 393 -16.28 -5.92 8.59
CA TYR A 393 -15.23 -5.29 9.36
C TYR A 393 -13.91 -5.39 8.62
N HIS A 394 -13.22 -4.26 8.50
CA HIS A 394 -11.90 -4.17 7.91
C HIS A 394 -10.94 -3.56 8.92
N ARG A 395 -9.71 -4.05 8.96
CA ARG A 395 -8.69 -3.53 9.87
C ARG A 395 -7.31 -3.60 9.25
N PHE A 396 -6.57 -2.49 9.32
CA PHE A 396 -5.19 -2.45 8.88
C PHE A 396 -4.22 -3.07 9.88
N HIS A 397 -3.07 -3.52 9.39
CA HIS A 397 -2.08 -4.23 10.16
C HIS A 397 -0.66 -3.85 9.74
N VAL A 398 0.18 -3.54 10.71
CA VAL A 398 1.62 -3.42 10.51
C VAL A 398 2.36 -4.13 11.64
N ASP A 399 3.34 -4.94 11.29
CA ASP A 399 4.24 -5.60 12.23
C ASP A 399 5.63 -5.75 11.61
N SER A 400 6.50 -6.53 12.26
CA SER A 400 7.87 -6.75 11.79
C SER A 400 7.99 -7.39 10.40
N VAL A 401 6.94 -8.06 9.88
CA VAL A 401 6.96 -8.74 8.58
C VAL A 401 6.81 -7.75 7.43
N ASN A 402 5.87 -6.80 7.52
CA ASN A 402 5.62 -5.79 6.49
C ASN A 402 6.27 -4.43 6.78
N LEU A 403 7.09 -4.32 7.83
CA LEU A 403 7.82 -3.10 8.19
C LEU A 403 8.65 -2.50 7.03
N THR A 404 9.13 -3.33 6.10
CA THR A 404 9.85 -2.83 4.92
C THR A 404 8.93 -2.06 3.97
N GLY A 405 7.69 -2.52 3.76
CA GLY A 405 6.70 -1.80 2.96
C GLY A 405 6.26 -0.51 3.65
N PHE A 406 6.03 -0.58 4.97
CA PHE A 406 5.71 0.59 5.79
C PHE A 406 6.80 1.68 5.74
N LEU A 407 8.08 1.30 5.84
CA LEU A 407 9.20 2.24 5.70
C LEU A 407 9.33 2.81 4.29
N ARG A 408 9.02 2.03 3.24
CA ARG A 408 9.01 2.55 1.88
C ARG A 408 7.94 3.63 1.72
N SER A 409 6.75 3.38 2.24
CA SER A 409 5.66 4.35 2.28
C SER A 409 6.04 5.61 3.05
N PHE A 410 6.66 5.46 4.23
CA PHE A 410 7.18 6.60 5.00
C PHE A 410 8.20 7.43 4.20
N LEU A 411 9.17 6.79 3.54
CA LEU A 411 10.17 7.51 2.73
C LEU A 411 9.58 8.14 1.47
N ALA A 412 8.53 7.54 0.90
CA ALA A 412 7.83 8.05 -0.28
C ALA A 412 6.80 9.15 0.06
N GLN A 413 6.41 9.29 1.34
CA GLN A 413 5.35 10.19 1.79
C GLN A 413 4.02 9.95 1.04
N ASP A 414 3.71 8.69 0.74
CA ASP A 414 2.54 8.30 -0.06
C ASP A 414 1.21 8.31 0.73
N SER A 415 1.27 8.56 2.04
CA SER A 415 0.10 8.58 2.93
C SER A 415 0.25 9.66 4.00
N PRO A 416 0.05 10.95 3.67
CA PRO A 416 0.27 12.06 4.60
C PRO A 416 -0.64 12.04 5.84
N THR A 417 -1.75 11.28 5.79
CA THR A 417 -2.66 11.09 6.92
C THR A 417 -2.19 10.05 7.94
N ILE A 418 -1.14 9.28 7.61
CA ILE A 418 -0.55 8.28 8.51
C ILE A 418 0.77 8.84 9.01
N ASN A 419 0.89 9.06 10.31
CA ASN A 419 2.13 9.51 10.92
C ASN A 419 3.06 8.31 11.19
N HIS A 420 3.75 7.84 10.15
CA HIS A 420 4.65 6.67 10.27
C HIS A 420 5.71 6.86 11.34
N ALA A 421 6.22 8.10 11.51
CA ALA A 421 7.24 8.41 12.50
C ALA A 421 6.72 8.19 13.92
N GLU A 422 5.56 8.77 14.25
CA GLU A 422 4.90 8.60 15.55
C GLU A 422 4.56 7.12 15.83
N ILE A 423 4.05 6.38 14.85
CA ILE A 423 3.75 4.94 15.00
C ILE A 423 5.02 4.16 15.40
N LEU A 424 6.12 4.38 14.68
CA LEU A 424 7.40 3.68 14.97
C LEU A 424 7.98 4.11 16.32
N TRP A 425 7.89 5.40 16.64
CA TRP A 425 8.42 5.97 17.86
C TRP A 425 7.67 5.46 19.09
N ASN A 426 6.34 5.56 19.09
CA ASN A 426 5.50 5.11 20.20
C ASN A 426 5.60 3.59 20.37
N ALA A 427 5.55 2.82 19.28
CA ALA A 427 5.73 1.37 19.35
C ALA A 427 7.08 0.97 19.94
N ALA A 428 8.17 1.69 19.62
CA ALA A 428 9.47 1.42 20.21
C ALA A 428 9.47 1.64 21.73
N HIS A 429 8.96 2.78 22.21
CA HIS A 429 8.91 3.08 23.64
C HIS A 429 8.04 2.09 24.41
N ASP A 430 6.84 1.80 23.90
CA ASP A 430 5.89 0.91 24.58
C ASP A 430 6.38 -0.54 24.61
N VAL A 431 6.98 -1.02 23.52
CA VAL A 431 7.57 -2.36 23.47
C VAL A 431 8.79 -2.44 24.39
N MET A 432 9.64 -1.40 24.45
CA MET A 432 10.76 -1.35 25.38
C MET A 432 10.26 -1.41 26.84
N SER A 433 9.29 -0.57 27.22
CA SER A 433 8.71 -0.55 28.57
C SER A 433 8.13 -1.91 28.95
N ALA A 434 7.30 -2.50 28.08
CA ALA A 434 6.70 -3.81 28.33
C ALA A 434 7.76 -4.91 28.49
N MET A 435 8.84 -4.86 27.71
CA MET A 435 9.95 -5.83 27.83
C MET A 435 10.76 -5.64 29.12
N GLU A 436 10.95 -4.40 29.58
CA GLU A 436 11.57 -4.11 30.88
C GLU A 436 10.70 -4.63 32.03
N GLU A 437 9.40 -4.37 32.01
CA GLU A 437 8.45 -4.86 33.02
C GLU A 437 8.49 -6.38 33.12
N ILE A 438 8.40 -7.08 31.98
CA ILE A 438 8.49 -8.56 31.93
C ILE A 438 9.85 -9.03 32.48
N TYR A 439 10.94 -8.39 32.08
CA TYR A 439 12.29 -8.75 32.54
C TYR A 439 12.43 -8.58 34.05
N HIS A 440 11.93 -7.48 34.61
CA HIS A 440 11.97 -7.22 36.06
C HIS A 440 11.05 -8.14 36.86
N ALA A 441 9.82 -8.38 36.37
CA ALA A 441 8.87 -9.29 37.00
C ALA A 441 9.39 -10.73 37.07
N ASN A 442 10.19 -11.15 36.08
CA ASN A 442 10.74 -12.49 35.97
C ASN A 442 12.18 -12.61 36.51
N ASN A 443 12.51 -11.88 37.58
CA ASN A 443 13.83 -11.92 38.22
C ASN A 443 15.00 -11.71 37.25
N GLN A 444 14.86 -10.75 36.33
CA GLN A 444 15.87 -10.40 35.32
C GLN A 444 16.15 -11.54 34.32
N VAL A 445 15.13 -12.30 33.97
CA VAL A 445 15.17 -13.33 32.94
C VAL A 445 13.99 -13.12 31.99
N LEU A 446 14.25 -13.15 30.68
CA LEU A 446 13.16 -13.21 29.70
C LEU A 446 12.56 -14.61 29.69
N GLY A 447 11.26 -14.71 29.95
CA GLY A 447 10.51 -15.95 29.78
C GLY A 447 10.41 -16.37 28.31
N ASN A 448 10.09 -17.64 28.08
CA ASN A 448 9.88 -18.22 26.74
C ASN A 448 8.41 -18.13 26.29
N GLU A 449 7.62 -17.29 26.95
CA GLU A 449 6.22 -17.09 26.62
C GLU A 449 6.08 -16.48 25.22
N VAL A 450 5.09 -16.95 24.45
CA VAL A 450 4.89 -16.54 23.05
C VAL A 450 4.72 -15.02 22.92
N VAL A 451 4.02 -14.39 23.88
CA VAL A 451 3.79 -12.94 23.92
C VAL A 451 5.12 -12.18 24.11
N THR A 452 5.97 -12.66 25.02
CA THR A 452 7.30 -12.09 25.27
C THR A 452 8.20 -12.20 24.04
N LEU A 453 8.25 -13.39 23.43
CA LEU A 453 9.05 -13.61 22.22
C LEU A 453 8.56 -12.75 21.05
N ARG A 454 7.25 -12.54 20.93
CA ARG A 454 6.66 -11.65 19.92
C ARG A 454 7.12 -10.20 20.11
N LYS A 455 7.05 -9.66 21.33
CA LYS A 455 7.54 -8.31 21.64
C LYS A 455 9.03 -8.17 21.40
N LEU A 456 9.83 -9.20 21.69
CA LEU A 456 11.25 -9.22 21.37
C LEU A 456 11.52 -9.15 19.86
N ASP A 457 10.78 -9.90 19.05
CA ASP A 457 10.89 -9.85 17.59
C ASP A 457 10.46 -8.50 17.02
N THR A 458 9.41 -7.89 17.59
CA THR A 458 8.99 -6.53 17.28
C THR A 458 10.09 -5.51 17.58
N LEU A 459 10.70 -5.58 18.76
CA LEU A 459 11.80 -4.69 19.14
C LEU A 459 13.01 -4.83 18.20
N ARG A 460 13.34 -6.05 17.78
CA ARG A 460 14.38 -6.30 16.76
C ARG A 460 14.00 -5.69 15.40
N GLY A 461 12.73 -5.80 14.99
CA GLY A 461 12.22 -5.14 13.79
C GLY A 461 12.35 -3.61 13.86
N LEU A 462 11.92 -3.01 14.96
CA LEU A 462 11.99 -1.57 15.20
C LEU A 462 13.43 -1.06 15.26
N ARG A 463 14.35 -1.82 15.87
CA ARG A 463 15.79 -1.56 15.81
C ARG A 463 16.29 -1.44 14.36
N HIS A 464 15.88 -2.37 13.49
CA HIS A 464 16.26 -2.33 12.08
C HIS A 464 15.67 -1.11 11.35
N ALA A 465 14.43 -0.73 11.66
CA ALA A 465 13.82 0.48 11.13
C ALA A 465 14.58 1.74 11.58
N CYS A 466 14.79 1.92 12.89
CA CYS A 466 15.52 3.06 13.45
C CYS A 466 16.93 3.17 12.86
N ARG A 467 17.62 2.04 12.66
CA ARG A 467 18.94 2.02 11.99
C ARG A 467 18.89 2.48 10.54
N MET A 468 17.83 2.17 9.81
CA MET A 468 17.69 2.68 8.43
C MET A 468 17.42 4.18 8.45
N LEU A 469 16.51 4.64 9.31
CA LEU A 469 16.16 6.06 9.42
C LEU A 469 17.34 6.92 9.90
N SER A 470 18.16 6.43 10.83
CA SER A 470 19.35 7.15 11.29
C SER A 470 20.47 7.26 10.25
N LEU A 471 20.52 6.33 9.28
CA LEU A 471 21.50 6.35 8.19
C LEU A 471 21.08 7.21 6.99
N GLU A 472 19.79 7.44 6.81
CA GLU A 472 19.24 8.17 5.67
C GLU A 472 19.15 9.69 5.92
N GLN A 473 19.51 10.19 7.12
CA GLN A 473 19.25 11.58 7.54
C GLN A 473 17.83 12.02 7.15
N VAL A 474 16.85 11.12 7.38
CA VAL A 474 15.50 11.25 6.81
C VAL A 474 14.89 12.57 7.25
N LEU A 475 14.27 13.23 6.27
CA LEU A 475 13.46 14.45 6.27
C LEU A 475 13.21 15.06 7.67
N PRO A 476 13.47 16.37 7.87
CA PRO A 476 13.07 17.05 9.09
C PRO A 476 11.55 16.97 9.22
N THR A 477 11.08 16.06 10.07
CA THR A 477 9.72 16.07 10.60
C THR A 477 9.58 17.28 11.52
N GLU A 478 8.38 17.88 11.58
CA GLU A 478 8.10 19.03 12.47
C GLU A 478 8.49 18.71 13.93
N ASP A 479 8.36 17.44 14.33
CA ASP A 479 8.88 16.88 15.57
C ASP A 479 10.30 16.34 15.36
N SER A 480 11.27 16.81 16.13
CA SER A 480 12.66 16.35 16.06
C SER A 480 12.84 14.92 16.62
N TRP A 481 12.45 13.90 15.85
CA TRP A 481 12.64 12.49 16.23
C TRP A 481 14.13 12.12 16.21
N ASP A 482 14.73 11.93 17.38
CA ASP A 482 16.12 11.48 17.49
C ASP A 482 16.23 9.96 17.27
N TRP A 483 16.14 9.54 16.01
CA TRP A 483 16.24 8.13 15.60
C TRP A 483 17.55 7.46 16.04
N LYS A 484 18.62 8.25 16.19
CA LYS A 484 19.91 7.74 16.65
C LYS A 484 19.85 7.42 18.13
N LYS A 485 19.34 8.34 18.95
CA LYS A 485 19.13 8.09 20.37
C LYS A 485 18.16 6.93 20.61
N LEU A 486 17.04 6.87 19.88
CA LEU A 486 16.10 5.76 19.99
C LEU A 486 16.76 4.42 19.61
N LEU A 487 17.58 4.39 18.55
CA LEU A 487 18.36 3.20 18.21
C LEU A 487 19.32 2.81 19.33
N ASP A 488 20.03 3.77 19.91
CA ASP A 488 20.93 3.53 21.03
C ASP A 488 20.17 2.97 22.23
N ASP A 489 19.01 3.53 22.60
CA ASP A 489 18.16 3.06 23.70
C ASP A 489 17.69 1.61 23.48
N ILE A 490 17.23 1.28 22.26
CA ILE A 490 16.86 -0.08 21.88
C ILE A 490 18.06 -1.04 21.98
N ASP A 491 19.24 -0.62 21.50
CA ASP A 491 20.47 -1.42 21.58
C ASP A 491 20.90 -1.66 23.04
N HIS A 492 20.80 -0.65 23.91
CA HIS A 492 21.09 -0.80 25.34
C HIS A 492 20.14 -1.81 26.00
N LEU A 493 18.84 -1.71 25.73
CA LEU A 493 17.85 -2.65 26.25
C LEU A 493 18.13 -4.07 25.77
N LEU A 494 18.29 -4.27 24.45
CA LEU A 494 18.54 -5.59 23.87
C LEU A 494 19.82 -6.22 24.43
N VAL A 495 20.91 -5.46 24.62
CA VAL A 495 22.13 -5.98 25.26
C VAL A 495 21.88 -6.46 26.69
N ARG A 496 20.98 -5.80 27.43
CA ARG A 496 20.64 -6.19 28.81
C ARG A 496 19.79 -7.45 28.85
N ILE A 497 18.72 -7.49 28.06
CA ILE A 497 17.67 -8.51 28.17
C ILE A 497 17.91 -9.72 27.25
N ASP A 498 18.44 -9.52 26.05
CA ASP A 498 18.69 -10.58 25.09
C ASP A 498 20.09 -11.18 25.32
N SER A 499 20.13 -12.34 25.96
CA SER A 499 21.37 -13.09 26.20
C SER A 499 22.13 -13.43 24.91
N SER A 500 21.43 -13.55 23.77
CA SER A 500 22.07 -13.73 22.46
C SER A 500 22.84 -12.48 21.99
N ALA A 501 22.45 -11.28 22.45
CA ALA A 501 23.16 -10.03 22.20
C ALA A 501 24.44 -9.91 23.05
N LYS A 502 24.46 -10.44 24.29
CA LYS A 502 25.65 -10.46 25.17
C LYS A 502 26.82 -11.27 24.60
N LEU A 503 26.53 -12.34 23.85
CA LEU A 503 27.57 -13.17 23.22
C LEU A 503 28.36 -12.47 22.11
N ASN A 504 27.86 -11.34 21.57
CA ASN A 504 28.54 -10.61 20.49
C ASN A 504 29.61 -9.61 20.99
N LYS A 505 29.69 -9.29 22.29
CA LYS A 505 30.70 -8.36 22.84
C LYS A 505 32.07 -9.01 23.15
N LYS A 506 32.23 -10.34 23.03
CA LYS A 506 33.47 -11.04 23.43
C LYS A 506 34.19 -11.88 22.36
N LYS A 507 33.91 -11.68 21.07
CA LYS A 507 34.65 -12.38 20.00
C LYS A 507 35.09 -11.46 18.87
N ASN A 508 36.21 -10.79 19.10
CA ASN A 508 37.25 -10.68 18.07
C ASN A 508 38.07 -11.98 18.07
N SER A 509 37.44 -13.12 17.75
CA SER A 509 38.07 -14.32 17.21
C SER A 509 36.99 -15.34 16.85
N THR A 510 37.08 -15.82 15.61
CA THR A 510 36.42 -17.00 15.03
C THR A 510 34.95 -17.27 15.45
N HIS A 511 34.11 -16.89 14.50
CA HIS A 511 32.75 -17.35 14.23
C HIS A 511 32.52 -18.83 14.59
N GLU A 512 31.80 -19.06 15.67
CA GLU A 512 30.87 -20.20 15.82
C GLU A 512 29.93 -19.85 16.97
N SER A 513 28.65 -19.73 16.62
CA SER A 513 27.60 -19.05 17.37
C SER A 513 26.76 -20.03 18.18
N THR A 514 26.20 -19.50 19.25
CA THR A 514 25.21 -20.03 20.20
C THR A 514 23.93 -20.62 19.57
N PHE A 515 23.79 -20.57 18.24
CA PHE A 515 22.66 -21.12 17.48
C PHE A 515 22.59 -22.66 17.55
N THR A 516 23.72 -23.32 17.81
CA THR A 516 23.81 -24.78 17.94
C THR A 516 23.24 -25.32 19.25
N LYS A 517 23.12 -24.51 20.31
CA LYS A 517 22.57 -25.00 21.60
C LYS A 517 21.05 -24.98 21.68
N ALA A 518 20.38 -24.03 21.00
CA ALA A 518 18.91 -24.01 20.92
C ALA A 518 18.36 -25.01 19.87
N MET A 519 19.11 -25.23 18.78
CA MET A 519 18.78 -26.23 17.75
C MET A 519 18.98 -27.69 18.20
N ALA A 520 19.76 -27.92 19.26
CA ALA A 520 20.00 -29.27 19.80
C ALA A 520 18.84 -29.80 20.67
N ALA A 521 17.87 -28.94 21.03
CA ALA A 521 16.70 -29.32 21.84
C ALA A 521 15.42 -29.55 21.00
N LEU A 522 15.47 -29.38 19.67
CA LEU A 522 14.34 -29.57 18.76
C LEU A 522 14.52 -30.82 17.90
N ASN A 523 13.46 -31.61 17.74
CA ASN A 523 13.47 -32.82 16.93
C ASN A 523 13.54 -32.51 15.42
N GLY A 524 14.19 -33.38 14.66
CA GLY A 524 14.91 -33.06 13.42
C GLY A 524 14.16 -32.58 12.17
N GLU A 525 12.82 -32.58 12.14
CA GLU A 525 12.06 -32.06 10.99
C GLU A 525 11.84 -30.53 11.09
N GLU A 526 11.63 -30.01 12.29
CA GLU A 526 11.30 -28.60 12.52
C GLU A 526 12.53 -27.67 12.41
N ALA A 527 13.72 -28.22 12.61
CA ALA A 527 15.00 -27.51 12.45
C ALA A 527 15.41 -27.27 10.97
N ALA A 528 14.83 -28.01 10.02
CA ALA A 528 15.20 -27.92 8.59
C ALA A 528 14.47 -26.79 7.85
N GLU A 529 13.21 -26.55 8.20
CA GLU A 529 12.33 -25.58 7.53
C GLU A 529 12.69 -24.13 7.90
N ALA A 530 12.98 -23.88 9.18
CA ALA A 530 13.39 -22.55 9.68
C ALA A 530 14.73 -22.05 9.09
N LYS A 531 15.63 -22.96 8.69
CA LYS A 531 16.92 -22.62 8.06
C LYS A 531 16.80 -22.17 6.60
N GLN A 532 15.74 -22.55 5.89
CA GLN A 532 15.52 -22.20 4.47
C GLN A 532 14.97 -20.78 4.30
N ILE A 533 14.15 -20.33 5.24
CA ILE A 533 13.46 -19.02 5.18
C ILE A 533 14.44 -17.86 5.45
N ILE A 534 15.40 -18.04 6.37
CA ILE A 534 16.32 -16.99 6.81
C ILE A 534 17.40 -16.65 5.76
N LYS A 535 17.74 -17.57 4.84
CA LYS A 535 18.80 -17.36 3.84
C LYS A 535 18.34 -16.59 2.58
N ALA A 536 17.03 -16.53 2.32
CA ALA A 536 16.45 -15.84 1.17
C ALA A 536 16.25 -14.32 1.38
N ALA A 537 16.16 -13.87 2.63
CA ALA A 537 15.87 -12.47 2.96
C ALA A 537 17.12 -11.54 2.97
N ALA A 538 18.33 -12.09 3.08
CA ALA A 538 19.51 -11.30 3.45
C ALA A 538 20.30 -10.67 2.28
N SER A 539 20.15 -11.10 1.02
CA SER A 539 21.03 -10.63 -0.08
C SER A 539 20.48 -9.48 -0.93
N LYS A 540 19.20 -9.08 -0.80
CA LYS A 540 18.57 -8.06 -1.67
C LYS A 540 18.76 -6.59 -1.26
N LYS A 541 19.34 -6.29 -0.08
CA LYS A 541 19.27 -4.93 0.50
C LYS A 541 20.47 -4.00 0.20
N LYS A 542 21.50 -4.44 -0.53
CA LYS A 542 22.82 -3.75 -0.46
C LYS A 542 23.28 -2.89 -1.65
N LEU A 543 22.53 -2.72 -2.75
CA LEU A 543 23.05 -1.92 -3.89
C LEU A 543 22.09 -0.87 -4.49
N ALA A 544 21.01 -0.49 -3.80
CA ALA A 544 20.03 0.47 -4.31
C ALA A 544 20.31 1.95 -3.95
N LYS A 545 21.38 2.26 -3.20
CA LYS A 545 21.52 3.55 -2.50
C LYS A 545 22.30 4.66 -3.23
N THR A 546 22.79 4.49 -4.47
CA THR A 546 23.84 5.44 -4.96
C THR A 546 23.71 6.05 -6.34
N LYS A 547 22.52 6.11 -6.98
CA LYS A 547 22.43 6.83 -8.29
C LYS A 547 21.09 7.48 -8.66
N ALA A 548 20.29 7.92 -7.67
CA ALA A 548 19.02 8.60 -7.90
C ALA A 548 19.11 10.14 -8.05
N GLN A 549 20.30 10.73 -7.88
CA GLN A 549 20.58 12.12 -8.20
C GLN A 549 21.52 12.07 -9.41
N THR A 550 21.07 12.25 -10.64
CA THR A 550 20.99 13.56 -11.32
C THR A 550 20.41 13.27 -12.72
N THR A 551 19.69 14.22 -13.31
CA THR A 551 19.18 14.25 -14.70
C THR A 551 17.90 13.45 -15.03
N ALA A 552 16.81 13.83 -14.37
CA ALA A 552 15.57 14.08 -15.10
C ALA A 552 15.77 15.33 -15.98
N ALA A 553 16.11 15.16 -17.25
CA ALA A 553 15.77 16.09 -18.34
C ALA A 553 16.38 15.59 -19.66
N ASN A 554 15.52 15.46 -20.66
CA ASN A 554 15.74 15.01 -22.04
C ASN A 554 15.67 13.48 -22.21
N THR A 555 14.57 13.07 -22.85
CA THR A 555 14.21 11.72 -23.24
C THR A 555 15.42 10.95 -23.78
N HIS A 556 15.97 10.06 -22.94
CA HIS A 556 17.00 9.06 -23.27
C HIS A 556 16.74 8.39 -24.63
N TRP A 557 15.47 8.21 -24.96
CA TRP A 557 14.94 7.79 -26.23
C TRP A 557 15.41 8.54 -27.48
N ASP A 558 15.34 9.87 -27.49
CA ASP A 558 15.71 10.68 -28.66
C ASP A 558 17.22 10.66 -28.91
N SER A 559 18.00 10.38 -27.85
CA SER A 559 19.46 10.26 -27.93
C SER A 559 19.94 8.94 -28.54
N LEU A 560 19.13 7.87 -28.48
CA LEU A 560 19.57 6.53 -28.88
C LEU A 560 19.45 6.29 -30.40
N ASN A 561 18.48 6.90 -31.09
CA ASN A 561 18.26 6.83 -32.55
C ASN A 561 18.52 5.40 -33.14
N LEU A 562 17.78 4.41 -32.63
CA LEU A 562 18.02 2.98 -32.91
C LEU A 562 17.45 2.54 -34.26
N LYS A 563 18.21 1.70 -34.97
CA LYS A 563 17.87 1.05 -36.23
C LYS A 563 18.01 -0.46 -36.09
N VAL A 564 17.26 -1.21 -36.89
CA VAL A 564 17.45 -2.66 -37.00
C VAL A 564 18.88 -2.94 -37.45
N GLY A 565 19.54 -3.90 -36.79
CA GLY A 565 20.95 -4.24 -36.95
C GLY A 565 21.92 -3.46 -36.06
N ASP A 566 21.46 -2.46 -35.30
CA ASP A 566 22.33 -1.78 -34.34
C ASP A 566 22.73 -2.71 -33.20
N VAL A 567 24.02 -2.69 -32.81
CA VAL A 567 24.47 -3.37 -31.60
C VAL A 567 24.34 -2.40 -30.41
N ILE A 568 23.61 -2.83 -29.39
CA ILE A 568 23.30 -2.03 -28.21
C ILE A 568 23.72 -2.74 -26.93
N GLY A 569 24.04 -1.95 -25.91
CA GLY A 569 24.29 -2.39 -24.56
C GLY A 569 22.98 -2.38 -23.80
N VAL A 570 22.56 -3.57 -23.34
CA VAL A 570 21.30 -3.79 -22.64
C VAL A 570 21.58 -4.31 -21.25
N GLN A 571 20.97 -3.69 -20.25
CA GLN A 571 21.03 -4.10 -18.86
C GLN A 571 19.80 -4.94 -18.54
N VAL A 572 20.03 -6.22 -18.26
CA VAL A 572 18.99 -7.16 -17.85
C VAL A 572 19.38 -7.71 -16.49
N PHE A 573 18.47 -7.61 -15.53
CA PHE A 573 18.78 -7.83 -14.11
C PHE A 573 19.91 -6.88 -13.65
N GLU A 574 21.11 -7.42 -13.43
CA GLU A 574 22.31 -6.69 -12.97
C GLU A 574 23.49 -6.79 -13.96
N LYS A 575 23.30 -7.48 -15.10
CA LYS A 575 24.36 -7.71 -16.09
C LYS A 575 24.15 -6.86 -17.33
N ARG A 576 25.26 -6.37 -17.87
CA ARG A 576 25.32 -5.57 -19.10
C ARG A 576 25.72 -6.47 -20.25
N ASN A 577 24.81 -6.70 -21.17
CA ASN A 577 25.03 -7.57 -22.32
C ASN A 577 25.00 -6.74 -23.60
N ARG A 578 25.68 -7.22 -24.64
CA ARG A 578 25.44 -6.74 -26.00
C ARG A 578 24.26 -7.47 -26.60
N ALA A 579 23.48 -6.74 -27.39
CA ALA A 579 22.40 -7.29 -28.17
C ALA A 579 22.29 -6.57 -29.50
N GLU A 580 21.91 -7.29 -30.55
CA GLU A 580 21.59 -6.74 -31.85
C GLU A 580 20.10 -6.39 -31.91
N VAL A 581 19.76 -5.22 -32.42
CA VAL A 581 18.36 -4.81 -32.58
C VAL A 581 17.74 -5.55 -33.75
N LEU A 582 16.74 -6.39 -33.48
CA LEU A 582 15.97 -7.12 -34.50
C LEU A 582 14.80 -6.29 -35.05
N LYS A 583 14.15 -5.50 -34.18
CA LYS A 583 12.97 -4.71 -34.54
C LYS A 583 12.78 -3.52 -33.62
N VAL A 584 12.42 -2.35 -34.17
CA VAL A 584 12.07 -1.14 -33.39
C VAL A 584 10.62 -0.78 -33.65
N VAL A 585 9.79 -0.76 -32.61
CA VAL A 585 8.35 -0.46 -32.68
C VAL A 585 8.12 0.89 -31.99
N HIS A 586 8.02 1.94 -32.81
CA HIS A 586 8.08 3.34 -32.35
C HIS A 586 6.79 3.79 -31.65
N ASP A 587 5.64 3.24 -32.06
CA ASP A 587 4.32 3.47 -31.46
C ASP A 587 4.17 2.81 -30.08
N LYS A 588 4.96 1.77 -29.79
CA LYS A 588 4.88 0.99 -28.55
C LYS A 588 6.11 1.11 -27.66
N ILE A 589 7.11 1.90 -28.04
CA ILE A 589 8.28 2.18 -27.19
C ILE A 589 9.03 0.86 -26.85
N LEU A 590 9.10 -0.06 -27.82
CA LEU A 590 9.67 -1.40 -27.67
C LEU A 590 10.76 -1.68 -28.71
N VAL A 591 11.82 -2.38 -28.26
CA VAL A 591 12.89 -2.87 -29.13
C VAL A 591 12.99 -4.39 -28.97
N GLN A 592 12.82 -5.13 -30.05
CA GLN A 592 13.15 -6.55 -30.08
C GLN A 592 14.65 -6.67 -30.34
N ILE A 593 15.32 -7.51 -29.56
CA ILE A 593 16.75 -7.65 -29.61
C ILE A 593 17.17 -9.12 -29.60
N HIS A 594 18.34 -9.41 -30.14
CA HIS A 594 19.03 -10.69 -30.04
C HIS A 594 20.29 -10.51 -29.21
N TYR A 595 20.42 -11.16 -28.06
CA TYR A 595 21.64 -11.01 -27.25
C TYR A 595 22.85 -11.66 -27.93
N SER A 596 23.90 -10.86 -28.17
CA SER A 596 25.15 -11.31 -28.82
C SER A 596 26.11 -12.00 -27.85
N ASP A 597 26.03 -11.67 -26.55
CA ASP A 597 26.97 -12.13 -25.51
C ASP A 597 26.29 -12.98 -24.40
N TRP A 598 25.08 -13.50 -24.66
CA TRP A 598 24.22 -14.15 -23.65
C TRP A 598 24.81 -15.41 -23.02
N GLU A 599 25.81 -16.01 -23.66
CA GLU A 599 26.35 -17.31 -23.26
C GLU A 599 27.02 -17.27 -21.87
N SER A 600 27.46 -16.10 -21.36
CA SER A 600 28.27 -16.00 -20.12
C SER A 600 27.49 -15.67 -18.84
N ILE A 601 26.19 -15.33 -18.92
CA ILE A 601 25.45 -14.89 -17.71
C ILE A 601 25.17 -16.02 -16.73
N TYR A 602 25.20 -17.27 -17.21
CA TYR A 602 25.02 -18.47 -16.41
C TYR A 602 26.35 -19.11 -16.01
N ASP A 603 27.48 -18.58 -16.48
CA ASP A 603 28.78 -19.09 -16.09
C ASP A 603 29.02 -18.84 -14.61
N GLU A 604 29.41 -19.88 -13.90
CA GLU A 604 29.60 -19.80 -12.45
C GLU A 604 30.72 -20.73 -11.98
N PHE A 605 31.25 -20.41 -10.80
CA PHE A 605 32.17 -21.29 -10.10
C PHE A 605 31.39 -22.36 -9.36
N LEU A 606 31.54 -23.61 -9.80
CA LEU A 606 31.00 -24.76 -9.11
C LEU A 606 32.11 -25.58 -8.45
N PRO A 607 31.88 -26.10 -7.23
CA PRO A 607 32.78 -27.09 -6.69
C PRO A 607 32.72 -28.35 -7.56
N VAL A 608 33.84 -29.10 -7.63
CA VAL A 608 33.91 -30.36 -8.41
C VAL A 608 32.80 -31.34 -8.00
N SER A 609 32.40 -31.32 -6.71
CA SER A 609 31.31 -32.13 -6.16
C SER A 609 29.92 -31.78 -6.71
N SER A 610 29.74 -30.61 -7.31
CA SER A 610 28.50 -30.18 -7.97
C SER A 610 28.45 -30.54 -9.45
N LEU A 611 29.52 -31.14 -10.00
CA LEU A 611 29.60 -31.57 -11.39
C LEU A 611 29.34 -33.06 -11.54
N TYR A 612 28.70 -33.42 -12.64
CA TYR A 612 28.29 -34.78 -12.96
C TYR A 612 28.78 -35.16 -14.36
N GLN A 613 28.91 -36.47 -14.58
CA GLN A 613 29.14 -37.05 -15.89
C GLN A 613 28.17 -38.21 -16.12
N ARG A 614 27.84 -38.48 -17.37
CA ARG A 614 27.07 -39.68 -17.73
C ARG A 614 28.03 -40.86 -17.87
N LYS A 615 27.90 -41.85 -16.98
CA LYS A 615 28.60 -43.13 -17.09
C LYS A 615 27.58 -44.25 -17.27
N LYS A 616 27.64 -44.95 -18.41
CA LYS A 616 26.72 -46.04 -18.77
C LYS A 616 25.24 -45.67 -18.59
N GLY A 617 24.86 -44.48 -19.07
CA GLY A 617 23.49 -43.96 -18.98
C GLY A 617 23.06 -43.41 -17.61
N LYS A 618 23.86 -43.62 -16.54
CA LYS A 618 23.58 -43.08 -15.21
C LYS A 618 24.36 -41.78 -14.96
N LYS A 619 23.72 -40.82 -14.29
CA LYS A 619 24.35 -39.57 -13.87
C LYS A 619 25.16 -39.84 -12.61
N VAL A 620 26.47 -39.63 -12.66
CA VAL A 620 27.40 -39.90 -11.55
C VAL A 620 28.19 -38.64 -11.22
N ALA A 621 28.28 -38.27 -9.95
CA ALA A 621 29.06 -37.13 -9.50
C ALA A 621 30.56 -37.33 -9.80
N LEU A 622 31.23 -36.24 -10.20
CA LEU A 622 32.67 -36.23 -10.44
C LEU A 622 33.44 -36.33 -9.11
N LYS A 623 34.34 -37.33 -9.02
CA LYS A 623 35.20 -37.55 -7.84
C LYS A 623 36.61 -36.97 -8.01
N LYS A 624 37.00 -36.67 -9.26
CA LYS A 624 38.28 -36.07 -9.62
C LYS A 624 37.99 -34.75 -10.31
N THR A 625 38.91 -33.81 -10.17
CA THR A 625 38.85 -32.51 -10.84
C THR A 625 38.82 -32.72 -12.36
N PRO A 626 37.81 -32.20 -13.07
CA PRO A 626 37.71 -32.34 -14.52
C PRO A 626 38.77 -31.49 -15.23
N GLU A 627 39.08 -31.83 -16.46
CA GLU A 627 39.99 -31.06 -17.30
C GLU A 627 39.31 -29.80 -17.86
N VAL A 628 40.12 -28.79 -18.20
CA VAL A 628 39.60 -27.61 -18.91
C VAL A 628 39.10 -28.05 -20.28
N HIS A 629 37.91 -27.58 -20.65
CA HIS A 629 37.07 -27.96 -21.79
C HIS A 629 36.37 -29.33 -21.69
N GLU A 630 36.45 -30.02 -20.56
CA GLU A 630 35.67 -31.24 -20.35
C GLU A 630 34.16 -30.93 -20.30
N THR A 631 33.36 -31.72 -21.03
CA THR A 631 31.89 -31.61 -20.98
C THR A 631 31.36 -32.29 -19.72
N VAL A 632 30.65 -31.53 -18.91
CA VAL A 632 30.08 -31.96 -17.64
C VAL A 632 28.59 -31.66 -17.60
N MET A 633 27.89 -32.23 -16.64
CA MET A 633 26.56 -31.80 -16.26
C MET A 633 26.64 -31.02 -14.95
N ALA A 634 26.20 -29.78 -14.96
CA ALA A 634 26.23 -28.89 -13.80
C ALA A 634 24.82 -28.71 -13.23
N ARG A 635 24.71 -28.68 -11.90
CA ARG A 635 23.44 -28.41 -11.23
C ARG A 635 23.13 -26.92 -11.26
N TRP A 636 21.94 -26.57 -11.71
CA TRP A 636 21.48 -25.18 -11.82
C TRP A 636 20.02 -25.02 -11.40
N GLY A 637 19.66 -23.82 -10.93
CA GLY A 637 18.32 -23.47 -10.46
C GLY A 637 17.96 -24.00 -9.06
N SER A 638 16.86 -23.49 -8.49
CA SER A 638 16.39 -23.81 -7.13
C SER A 638 15.98 -25.28 -6.94
N LYS A 639 15.63 -25.96 -8.03
CA LYS A 639 15.33 -27.39 -8.07
C LYS A 639 16.57 -28.28 -8.26
N GLY A 640 17.72 -27.68 -8.59
CA GLY A 640 18.99 -28.39 -8.78
C GLY A 640 19.02 -29.28 -10.02
N ASP A 641 18.31 -28.90 -11.07
CA ASP A 641 18.25 -29.63 -12.33
C ASP A 641 19.65 -29.67 -12.98
N LEU A 642 19.94 -30.74 -13.73
CA LEU A 642 21.25 -30.97 -14.32
C LEU A 642 21.26 -30.56 -15.79
N TYR A 643 22.12 -29.61 -16.14
CA TYR A 643 22.26 -29.05 -17.48
C TYR A 643 23.64 -29.37 -18.05
N ASN A 644 23.73 -29.47 -19.37
CA ASN A 644 25.03 -29.66 -20.03
C ASN A 644 25.85 -28.39 -19.90
N ALA A 645 27.13 -28.55 -19.58
CA ALA A 645 28.08 -27.47 -19.44
C ALA A 645 29.48 -27.90 -19.89
N ILE A 646 30.38 -26.93 -20.10
CA ILE A 646 31.80 -27.13 -20.39
C ILE A 646 32.61 -26.46 -19.28
N VAL A 647 33.64 -27.12 -18.79
CA VAL A 647 34.59 -26.52 -17.84
C VAL A 647 35.47 -25.51 -18.56
N LEU A 648 35.43 -24.23 -18.19
CA LEU A 648 36.28 -23.19 -18.80
C LEU A 648 37.57 -22.95 -18.02
N LYS A 649 37.59 -23.22 -16.70
CA LYS A 649 38.78 -23.04 -15.86
C LYS A 649 38.71 -23.93 -14.62
N VAL A 650 39.84 -24.45 -14.18
CA VAL A 650 39.96 -25.16 -12.89
C VAL A 650 40.69 -24.26 -11.90
N ILE A 651 40.08 -23.98 -10.74
CA ILE A 651 40.67 -23.15 -9.68
C ILE A 651 40.94 -24.03 -8.46
N ARG A 652 42.22 -24.36 -8.25
CA ARG A 652 42.68 -25.33 -7.22
C ARG A 652 42.00 -26.70 -7.43
N THR A 653 42.25 -27.69 -6.57
CA THR A 653 41.69 -29.05 -6.76
C THR A 653 40.18 -29.14 -6.55
N ASN A 654 39.51 -28.09 -6.08
CA ASN A 654 38.14 -28.20 -5.52
C ASN A 654 37.06 -27.37 -6.25
N ALA A 655 37.38 -26.52 -7.23
CA ALA A 655 36.39 -25.72 -7.94
C ALA A 655 36.71 -25.54 -9.43
N CYS A 656 35.66 -25.41 -10.24
CA CYS A 656 35.69 -25.24 -11.69
C CYS A 656 34.78 -24.07 -12.09
N TYR A 657 35.23 -23.23 -13.00
CA TYR A 657 34.40 -22.28 -13.73
C TYR A 657 33.75 -23.04 -14.88
N VAL A 658 32.41 -23.08 -14.94
CA VAL A 658 31.69 -23.84 -15.96
C VAL A 658 30.78 -22.94 -16.79
N HIS A 659 30.54 -23.37 -18.03
CA HIS A 659 29.76 -22.67 -19.03
C HIS A 659 28.61 -23.53 -19.55
N TYR A 660 27.37 -23.09 -19.41
CA TYR A 660 26.19 -23.88 -19.76
C TYR A 660 25.90 -23.86 -21.27
N LEU A 661 25.67 -25.03 -21.86
CA LEU A 661 25.45 -25.16 -23.31
C LEU A 661 23.96 -25.05 -23.68
N LYS A 662 23.59 -23.84 -24.17
CA LYS A 662 22.45 -23.40 -25.04
C LYS A 662 20.98 -23.75 -24.71
N TYR A 663 20.13 -22.71 -24.81
CA TYR A 663 18.72 -22.69 -25.24
C TYR A 663 18.64 -21.75 -26.46
N GLU A 664 18.29 -22.22 -27.66
CA GLU A 664 18.33 -21.40 -28.89
C GLU A 664 17.10 -20.51 -29.14
N LYS A 665 16.01 -20.67 -28.38
CA LYS A 665 14.76 -19.91 -28.60
C LYS A 665 14.54 -18.71 -27.67
N ASP A 666 15.43 -18.49 -26.69
CA ASP A 666 15.25 -17.49 -25.62
C ASP A 666 16.12 -16.23 -25.79
N TRP A 667 16.87 -16.12 -26.90
CA TRP A 667 17.84 -15.04 -27.13
C TRP A 667 17.20 -13.80 -27.75
N ASP A 668 16.02 -13.99 -28.36
CA ASP A 668 15.20 -12.91 -28.91
C ASP A 668 14.27 -12.39 -27.81
N GLN A 669 14.50 -11.18 -27.31
CA GLN A 669 13.69 -10.60 -26.25
C GLN A 669 13.21 -9.21 -26.61
N TRP A 670 12.00 -8.89 -26.13
CA TRP A 670 11.48 -7.54 -26.16
C TRP A 670 11.99 -6.79 -24.94
N ILE A 671 12.59 -5.63 -25.15
CA ILE A 671 13.11 -4.80 -24.09
C ILE A 671 12.55 -3.38 -24.17
N LEU A 672 12.36 -2.80 -22.99
CA LEU A 672 12.12 -1.37 -22.83
C LEU A 672 13.45 -0.61 -22.91
N PRO A 673 13.50 0.53 -23.58
CA PRO A 673 14.74 1.32 -23.70
C PRO A 673 15.29 1.97 -22.46
N GLY A 674 14.53 1.98 -21.36
CA GLY A 674 15.11 2.19 -20.03
C GLY A 674 16.20 1.16 -19.68
N HIS A 675 16.18 -0.02 -20.32
CA HIS A 675 17.19 -1.06 -20.19
C HIS A 675 18.36 -0.90 -21.16
N ILE A 676 18.28 0.00 -22.14
CA ILE A 676 19.36 0.22 -23.11
C ILE A 676 20.28 1.29 -22.54
N PHE A 677 21.48 0.92 -22.09
CA PHE A 677 22.40 1.88 -21.48
C PHE A 677 23.43 2.44 -22.47
N ARG A 678 23.54 1.87 -23.67
CA ARG A 678 24.51 2.29 -24.69
C ARG A 678 24.10 1.84 -26.09
N LYS A 679 24.41 2.65 -27.11
CA LYS A 679 24.52 2.20 -28.49
C LYS A 679 26.00 2.05 -28.86
N TYR A 680 26.39 0.95 -29.48
CA TYR A 680 27.74 0.77 -30.00
C TYR A 680 27.75 1.24 -31.46
N ASN A 681 28.67 2.13 -31.82
CA ASN A 681 28.86 2.51 -33.22
C ASN A 681 29.54 1.33 -33.92
N ASN A 682 28.98 0.87 -35.04
CA ASN A 682 29.63 -0.13 -35.89
C ASN A 682 30.98 0.44 -36.34
N ALA A 683 32.06 -0.28 -36.04
CA ALA A 683 33.41 -0.03 -36.55
C ALA A 683 33.59 -0.70 -37.91
#